data_AF-A0A9P3GSD0-F1
#
_entry.id   AF-A0A9P3GSD0-F1
#
_cell.length_a   1.000
_cell.length_b   1.000
_cell.length_c   1.000
_cell.angle_alpha   90.00
_cell.angle_beta   90.00
_cell.angle_gamma   90.00
#
_symmetry.space_group_name_H-M   'P 1'
#
loop_
_entity.id
_entity.type
_entity.pdbx_description
1 polymer ?
#
loop_
_entity_poly.entity_id
_entity_poly.type
_entity_poly.pdbx_seq_one_letter_code
_entity_poly.pdbx_strand_id
1 'polypeptide(L)'
;MLEKQPVHVIKGFKSVIVPSTTARERSFFSIDQAQAWVNPIAFQALLARQKGALPSSSPAATVKQEPVETPVPQKEKWSGPTANDEVLVISDDDDDVEVVGMGYRYPGRQRTNSSAPSSSPFANLVREYQSPASTPFSSSLPTPTSTPAPTPALSRAGSLDSMHELSSRHTPDVVSKRALSPTDDSGPVRQGSGDKRRRTTDTTKAAARIYITRKAHVAEMNTITHVPDMWPVPRTSVATRIDLSASESGSSSGAAQQPTMDALIRDHSRESWGGSSGAAAGNTDVKPGILGAEAVRCRRVTLRCNGIDRCELTPKDIFKGCERYDPDPDAMRAVHEEMNNQNAKEVSLPARMLVRFYEQVMASKCKKAGCGGGPTIKPFSKGPSTYGKCLFVGCSKWRPDEKSRWDHLFMAIPPAVDEQEFVFMYNNEGKLPPGLTTDAERCAYVAHPRSGMQHCPMSHTKDGRSYTAPMVPHPCDSTMTIYVPLDRNIRKAIVIVKGAHNHPMHSKRKSTTDDRTKLSQAAHAIGVHNVTVSKLMSAPSTRMIFGGDIAQTTIVYGDRRRLRDNLREIKMTEFPRGTGWDGVLHEHQQEAARAPEKRYIQTVTTKGDIKIIVTMLPSLAKRFHSALWLAIDFTFKRVLGDMNEWEIVTFDPLVNQRT
;
A
#
# COMPACT_ATOMS: atom_id res chain seq x y z
N MET A 1 -35.92 0.94 6.91
CA MET A 1 -36.94 1.12 7.97
C MET A 1 -36.81 -0.03 8.95
N LEU A 2 -36.21 0.26 10.10
CA LEU A 2 -36.38 -0.41 11.39
C LEU A 2 -36.38 0.79 12.35
N GLU A 3 -37.49 1.01 13.04
CA GLU A 3 -37.73 2.20 13.86
C GLU A 3 -36.62 2.36 14.91
N LYS A 4 -36.00 3.55 14.90
CA LYS A 4 -35.11 3.99 15.97
C LYS A 4 -35.99 4.26 17.20
N GLN A 5 -35.86 3.44 18.22
CA GLN A 5 -36.43 3.79 19.51
C GLN A 5 -35.78 5.09 20.03
N PRO A 6 -36.54 5.98 20.68
CA PRO A 6 -36.01 7.24 21.17
C PRO A 6 -34.95 7.08 22.26
N VAL A 7 -33.92 7.92 22.21
CA VAL A 7 -32.79 8.02 23.16
C VAL A 7 -33.23 8.19 24.62
N HIS A 8 -34.47 8.59 24.90
CA HIS A 8 -34.99 8.72 26.27
C HIS A 8 -35.30 7.38 26.98
N VAL A 9 -35.40 6.25 26.25
CA VAL A 9 -35.64 4.92 26.84
C VAL A 9 -34.34 4.32 27.45
N ILE A 10 -33.17 4.76 26.99
CA ILE A 10 -31.86 4.29 27.48
C ILE A 10 -31.50 4.88 28.86
N LYS A 11 -32.18 5.94 29.31
CA LYS A 11 -32.00 6.48 30.67
C LYS A 11 -32.62 5.60 31.77
N GLY A 12 -33.30 4.50 31.42
CA GLY A 12 -33.90 3.55 32.35
C GLY A 12 -32.95 2.47 32.89
N PHE A 13 -31.72 2.34 32.38
CA PHE A 13 -30.76 1.35 32.86
C PHE A 13 -30.04 1.88 34.11
N LYS A 14 -30.67 1.71 35.27
CA LYS A 14 -30.08 2.05 36.58
C LYS A 14 -28.80 1.26 36.81
N SER A 15 -27.75 1.97 37.24
CA SER A 15 -26.55 1.42 37.87
C SER A 15 -26.95 0.41 38.95
N VAL A 16 -26.48 -0.83 38.87
CA VAL A 16 -26.66 -1.79 39.96
C VAL A 16 -25.63 -1.47 41.02
N ILE A 17 -26.07 -0.91 42.15
CA ILE A 17 -25.25 -0.71 43.36
C ILE A 17 -25.48 -1.92 44.26
N VAL A 18 -24.44 -2.70 44.53
CA VAL A 18 -24.54 -3.90 45.39
C VAL A 18 -24.02 -3.61 46.80
N PRO A 19 -24.89 -3.62 47.82
CA PRO A 19 -24.64 -4.08 49.18
C PRO A 19 -23.24 -4.46 49.66
N SER A 20 -22.46 -3.68 50.40
CA SER A 20 -21.24 -4.26 51.03
C SER A 20 -21.58 -5.40 52.00
N THR A 21 -22.74 -5.33 52.66
CA THR A 21 -23.29 -6.40 53.49
C THR A 21 -23.76 -7.58 52.64
N THR A 22 -24.48 -7.31 51.55
CA THR A 22 -24.97 -8.35 50.62
C THR A 22 -23.84 -9.08 49.88
N ALA A 23 -22.71 -8.42 49.63
CA ALA A 23 -21.53 -9.03 49.04
C ALA A 23 -20.75 -9.90 50.05
N ARG A 24 -20.72 -9.51 51.33
CA ARG A 24 -20.04 -10.28 52.40
C ARG A 24 -20.84 -11.51 52.86
N GLU A 25 -22.16 -11.42 52.84
CA GLU A 25 -23.05 -12.50 53.31
C GLU A 25 -23.31 -13.57 52.26
N ARG A 26 -23.01 -13.30 50.98
CA ARG A 26 -23.22 -14.27 49.90
C ARG A 26 -21.89 -14.86 49.45
N SER A 27 -21.78 -16.18 49.60
CA SER A 27 -20.64 -17.00 49.18
C SER A 27 -20.21 -16.77 47.72
N PHE A 28 -21.11 -16.26 46.88
CA PHE A 28 -20.87 -15.91 45.48
C PHE A 28 -19.76 -14.86 45.27
N PHE A 29 -19.54 -13.93 46.22
CA PHE A 29 -18.53 -12.86 46.07
C PHE A 29 -17.25 -13.10 46.88
N SER A 30 -17.00 -14.33 47.35
CA SER A 30 -15.74 -14.67 48.01
C SER A 30 -14.60 -14.86 47.01
N ILE A 31 -13.36 -14.65 47.46
CA ILE A 31 -12.13 -14.90 46.68
C ILE A 31 -12.06 -16.35 46.19
N ASP A 32 -12.57 -17.29 46.98
CA ASP A 32 -12.57 -18.73 46.67
C ASP A 32 -13.57 -19.10 45.55
N GLN A 33 -14.49 -18.19 45.19
CA GLN A 33 -15.46 -18.35 44.10
C GLN A 33 -15.23 -17.42 42.91
N ALA A 34 -14.04 -16.81 42.77
CA ALA A 34 -13.72 -15.88 41.68
C ALA A 34 -13.96 -16.47 40.26
N GLN A 35 -13.89 -17.79 40.10
CA GLN A 35 -14.22 -18.47 38.83
C GLN A 35 -15.72 -18.40 38.47
N ALA A 36 -16.62 -18.26 39.45
CA ALA A 36 -18.06 -18.14 39.25
C ALA A 36 -18.50 -16.74 38.79
N TRP A 37 -17.65 -15.72 38.96
CA TRP A 37 -17.92 -14.35 38.49
C TRP A 37 -17.96 -14.26 36.96
N VAL A 38 -17.35 -15.25 36.28
CA VAL A 38 -17.29 -15.37 34.81
C VAL A 38 -18.45 -16.23 34.27
N ASN A 39 -19.45 -16.57 35.09
CA ASN A 39 -20.60 -17.38 34.67
C ASN A 39 -21.82 -16.49 34.35
N PRO A 40 -22.55 -16.73 33.24
CA PRO A 40 -23.69 -15.90 32.81
C PRO A 40 -24.91 -15.99 33.74
N ILE A 41 -24.78 -16.65 34.89
CA ILE A 41 -25.82 -16.84 35.90
C ILE A 41 -26.23 -15.48 36.50
N ALA A 42 -25.32 -14.53 36.70
CA ALA A 42 -25.68 -13.20 37.20
C ALA A 42 -26.56 -12.42 36.18
N PHE A 43 -26.27 -12.58 34.89
CA PHE A 43 -27.08 -12.01 33.80
C PHE A 43 -28.42 -12.74 33.64
N GLN A 44 -28.45 -14.06 33.78
CA GLN A 44 -29.69 -14.84 33.76
C GLN A 44 -30.58 -14.59 34.99
N ALA A 45 -29.99 -14.38 36.19
CA ALA A 45 -30.73 -14.02 37.39
C ALA A 45 -31.36 -12.62 37.28
N LEU A 46 -30.68 -11.68 36.62
CA LEU A 46 -31.22 -10.37 36.30
C LEU A 46 -32.40 -10.46 35.30
N LEU A 47 -32.26 -11.28 34.26
CA LEU A 47 -33.33 -11.56 33.28
C LEU A 47 -34.52 -12.29 33.91
N ALA A 48 -34.28 -13.23 34.82
CA ALA A 48 -35.32 -13.96 35.54
C ALA A 48 -36.12 -13.02 36.46
N ARG A 49 -35.46 -12.06 37.11
CA ARG A 49 -36.11 -11.06 37.96
C ARG A 49 -36.98 -10.07 37.16
N GLN A 50 -36.60 -9.74 35.93
CA GLN A 50 -37.44 -8.93 35.03
C GLN A 50 -38.69 -9.67 34.55
N LYS A 51 -38.59 -10.99 34.33
CA LYS A 51 -39.74 -11.82 33.92
C LYS A 51 -40.77 -12.04 35.03
N GLY A 52 -40.40 -11.88 36.30
CA GLY A 52 -41.29 -12.08 37.46
C GLY A 52 -42.11 -10.86 37.91
N ALA A 53 -42.01 -9.71 37.22
CA ALA A 53 -42.59 -8.44 37.69
C ALA A 53 -43.79 -7.93 36.87
N LEU A 54 -44.59 -8.81 36.26
CA LEU A 54 -45.88 -8.45 35.63
C LEU A 54 -47.05 -9.11 36.39
N PRO A 55 -48.15 -8.39 36.66
CA PRO A 55 -49.29 -8.93 37.39
C PRO A 55 -50.10 -9.92 36.53
N SER A 56 -50.69 -10.88 37.23
CA SER A 56 -51.45 -12.02 36.74
C SER A 56 -52.75 -11.64 36.03
N SER A 57 -53.12 -12.42 35.02
CA SER A 57 -54.52 -12.76 34.72
C SER A 57 -54.61 -14.26 34.40
N SER A 58 -55.57 -14.91 35.04
CA SER A 58 -55.80 -16.37 35.18
C SER A 58 -56.49 -16.99 33.93
N PRO A 59 -56.95 -18.27 33.95
CA PRO A 59 -56.13 -19.48 33.91
C PRO A 59 -56.62 -20.55 32.89
N ALA A 60 -55.83 -21.62 32.80
CA ALA A 60 -56.20 -23.02 32.52
C ALA A 60 -56.39 -23.50 31.05
N ALA A 61 -55.49 -24.39 30.62
CA ALA A 61 -55.87 -25.69 30.07
C ALA A 61 -54.71 -26.69 30.21
N THR A 62 -54.98 -27.76 30.96
CA THR A 62 -54.18 -28.97 31.21
C THR A 62 -54.01 -29.80 29.93
N VAL A 63 -52.87 -30.49 29.71
CA VAL A 63 -52.77 -31.91 29.29
C VAL A 63 -51.30 -32.42 29.33
N LYS A 64 -51.11 -33.42 30.21
CA LYS A 64 -50.21 -34.60 30.28
C LYS A 64 -48.85 -34.69 29.55
N GLN A 65 -47.81 -34.87 30.37
CA GLN A 65 -46.58 -35.69 30.17
C GLN A 65 -46.93 -37.21 30.17
N GLU A 66 -46.18 -38.18 29.64
CA GLU A 66 -44.73 -38.58 29.65
C GLU A 66 -44.62 -39.90 28.79
N PRO A 67 -43.52 -40.71 28.71
CA PRO A 67 -42.07 -40.49 28.81
C PRO A 67 -41.23 -41.17 27.66
N VAL A 68 -39.91 -41.00 27.81
CA VAL A 68 -38.73 -41.45 27.05
C VAL A 68 -38.42 -42.96 27.21
N GLU A 69 -37.76 -43.59 26.22
CA GLU A 69 -36.62 -44.53 26.41
C GLU A 69 -35.93 -44.98 25.09
N THR A 70 -34.60 -45.08 25.14
CA THR A 70 -33.65 -45.79 24.23
C THR A 70 -32.51 -46.30 25.14
N PRO A 71 -31.82 -47.46 24.90
CA PRO A 71 -30.75 -47.57 23.86
C PRO A 71 -30.29 -48.98 23.32
N VAL A 72 -29.80 -49.06 22.05
CA VAL A 72 -28.46 -49.57 21.50
C VAL A 72 -28.00 -51.07 21.75
N PRO A 73 -27.07 -51.75 20.99
CA PRO A 73 -26.92 -52.17 19.55
C PRO A 73 -26.29 -53.61 19.29
N GLN A 74 -25.72 -53.86 18.08
CA GLN A 74 -24.75 -54.90 17.56
C GLN A 74 -25.36 -55.92 16.53
N LYS A 75 -24.71 -56.47 15.48
CA LYS A 75 -23.31 -56.58 14.95
C LYS A 75 -23.32 -57.23 13.53
N GLU A 76 -22.13 -57.37 12.92
CA GLU A 76 -21.69 -58.32 11.84
C GLU A 76 -21.75 -57.83 10.38
N LYS A 77 -20.84 -58.19 9.44
CA LYS A 77 -19.47 -58.75 9.38
C LYS A 77 -18.98 -58.56 7.92
N TRP A 78 -17.68 -58.65 7.72
CA TRP A 78 -16.96 -58.47 6.45
C TRP A 78 -16.40 -59.81 5.95
N SER A 79 -16.37 -60.05 4.64
CA SER A 79 -15.48 -61.02 3.97
C SER A 79 -15.36 -60.74 2.46
N GLY A 80 -14.14 -60.54 1.94
CA GLY A 80 -13.74 -60.77 0.53
C GLY A 80 -13.01 -62.13 0.42
N PRO A 81 -12.10 -62.41 -0.54
CA PRO A 81 -11.74 -61.76 -1.83
C PRO A 81 -11.48 -62.79 -2.99
N THR A 82 -10.95 -62.34 -4.15
CA THR A 82 -10.04 -63.00 -5.16
C THR A 82 -10.21 -62.29 -6.53
N ALA A 83 -9.31 -62.22 -7.51
CA ALA A 83 -7.86 -62.35 -7.73
C ALA A 83 -7.65 -61.96 -9.23
N ASN A 84 -6.54 -61.31 -9.61
CA ASN A 84 -5.68 -61.70 -10.74
C ASN A 84 -4.61 -60.66 -11.07
N ASP A 85 -3.43 -61.21 -11.31
CA ASP A 85 -2.14 -60.63 -11.69
C ASP A 85 -2.13 -59.99 -13.08
N GLU A 86 -1.22 -59.03 -13.28
CA GLU A 86 -0.18 -59.18 -14.31
C GLU A 86 1.03 -58.29 -14.02
N VAL A 87 2.20 -58.89 -14.26
CA VAL A 87 3.56 -58.43 -13.95
C VAL A 87 4.22 -57.97 -15.25
N LEU A 88 5.00 -56.88 -15.20
CA LEU A 88 6.12 -56.66 -16.12
C LEU A 88 7.23 -55.86 -15.42
N VAL A 89 8.42 -56.47 -15.37
CA VAL A 89 9.70 -55.97 -14.84
C VAL A 89 10.69 -55.86 -16.00
N ILE A 90 11.63 -54.90 -15.91
CA ILE A 90 13.03 -54.80 -16.44
C ILE A 90 13.36 -53.28 -16.42
N SER A 91 14.07 -52.75 -15.40
CA SER A 91 15.55 -52.58 -15.22
C SER A 91 16.19 -51.66 -16.27
N ASP A 92 17.21 -50.83 -16.05
CA ASP A 92 17.99 -50.29 -14.91
C ASP A 92 18.85 -49.13 -15.51
N ASP A 93 19.44 -48.31 -14.62
CA ASP A 93 20.65 -47.47 -14.75
C ASP A 93 20.68 -46.22 -15.66
N ASP A 94 20.87 -45.04 -15.04
CA ASP A 94 22.17 -44.35 -15.02
C ASP A 94 22.19 -43.12 -14.08
N ASP A 95 23.35 -42.97 -13.43
CA ASP A 95 23.72 -42.03 -12.37
C ASP A 95 23.67 -40.53 -12.75
N ASP A 96 23.27 -39.67 -11.80
CA ASP A 96 23.82 -38.33 -11.69
C ASP A 96 23.85 -37.84 -10.23
N VAL A 97 25.06 -37.54 -9.78
CA VAL A 97 25.42 -37.12 -8.41
C VAL A 97 25.04 -35.65 -8.19
N GLU A 98 24.00 -35.38 -7.40
CA GLU A 98 23.75 -34.01 -6.91
C GLU A 98 24.67 -33.67 -5.71
N VAL A 99 25.61 -32.76 -5.97
CA VAL A 99 26.43 -32.09 -4.96
C VAL A 99 25.57 -31.12 -4.14
N VAL A 100 25.52 -31.37 -2.83
CA VAL A 100 24.83 -30.54 -1.84
C VAL A 100 25.52 -29.17 -1.70
N GLY A 101 25.01 -28.17 -2.42
CA GLY A 101 25.38 -26.77 -2.27
C GLY A 101 24.37 -25.99 -1.42
N MET A 102 24.69 -25.75 -0.15
CA MET A 102 23.93 -24.85 0.74
C MET A 102 23.92 -23.41 0.20
N GLY A 103 22.88 -23.07 -0.56
CA GLY A 103 22.56 -21.70 -0.94
C GLY A 103 21.61 -21.07 0.07
N TYR A 104 22.02 -19.98 0.71
CA TYR A 104 21.15 -19.11 1.52
C TYR A 104 20.03 -18.52 0.64
N ARG A 105 18.87 -19.16 0.65
CA ARG A 105 17.60 -18.58 0.16
C ARG A 105 17.12 -17.55 1.19
N TYR A 106 16.97 -16.30 0.75
CA TYR A 106 16.12 -15.33 1.46
C TYR A 106 14.72 -15.95 1.65
N PRO A 107 14.07 -15.79 2.82
CA PRO A 107 12.79 -16.42 3.06
C PRO A 107 11.75 -15.86 2.08
N GLY A 108 11.28 -16.76 1.21
CA GLY A 108 10.10 -16.55 0.40
C GLY A 108 8.94 -16.20 1.30
N ARG A 109 8.30 -15.07 1.00
CA ARG A 109 7.07 -14.61 1.62
C ARG A 109 6.00 -15.69 1.41
N GLN A 110 5.77 -16.52 2.43
CA GLN A 110 4.64 -17.44 2.44
C GLN A 110 3.37 -16.59 2.35
N ARG A 111 2.66 -16.73 1.21
CA ARG A 111 1.32 -16.17 1.03
C ARG A 111 0.38 -16.98 1.92
N THR A 112 0.02 -16.44 3.07
CA THR A 112 -1.25 -16.79 3.70
C THR A 112 -2.36 -16.10 2.93
N ASN A 113 -3.33 -16.89 2.46
CA ASN A 113 -4.53 -16.40 1.80
C ASN A 113 -5.39 -15.65 2.82
N SER A 114 -5.34 -14.32 2.79
CA SER A 114 -6.25 -13.44 3.52
C SER A 114 -6.66 -12.30 2.60
N SER A 115 -7.67 -12.56 1.78
CA SER A 115 -8.27 -11.60 0.86
C SER A 115 -9.19 -10.64 1.62
N ALA A 116 -8.73 -9.41 1.85
CA ALA A 116 -9.56 -8.25 2.19
C ALA A 116 -9.59 -7.26 1.00
N PRO A 117 -10.74 -6.63 0.70
CA PRO A 117 -11.00 -6.04 -0.61
C PRO A 117 -10.40 -4.64 -0.80
N SER A 118 -9.99 -4.40 -2.04
CA SER A 118 -9.70 -3.09 -2.63
C SER A 118 -10.99 -2.29 -2.79
N SER A 119 -11.06 -1.10 -2.19
CA SER A 119 -12.04 -0.07 -2.49
C SER A 119 -11.49 0.90 -3.55
N SER A 120 -12.34 1.23 -4.52
CA SER A 120 -12.11 2.19 -5.62
C SER A 120 -12.20 3.65 -5.13
N PRO A 121 -11.54 4.64 -5.77
CA PRO A 121 -11.45 6.02 -5.26
C PRO A 121 -12.68 6.91 -5.49
N PHE A 122 -13.78 6.40 -6.05
CA PHE A 122 -14.91 7.25 -6.47
C PHE A 122 -15.88 7.74 -5.36
N ALA A 123 -15.65 7.38 -4.09
CA ALA A 123 -16.67 7.62 -3.03
C ALA A 123 -16.63 9.00 -2.36
N ASN A 124 -15.67 9.89 -2.64
CA ASN A 124 -15.42 11.08 -1.79
C ASN A 124 -15.55 12.45 -2.48
N LEU A 125 -16.20 12.56 -3.64
CA LEU A 125 -16.20 13.82 -4.40
C LEU A 125 -17.59 14.26 -4.89
N VAL A 126 -18.64 14.15 -4.06
CA VAL A 126 -19.88 14.94 -4.25
C VAL A 126 -20.57 15.14 -2.88
N ARG A 127 -20.30 16.26 -2.20
CA ARG A 127 -21.24 16.90 -1.24
C ARG A 127 -20.72 18.25 -0.77
N GLU A 128 -21.13 19.32 -1.44
CA GLU A 128 -21.67 20.55 -0.83
C GLU A 128 -22.05 21.53 -1.94
N TYR A 129 -23.31 21.48 -2.35
CA TYR A 129 -24.02 22.61 -2.95
C TYR A 129 -25.43 22.57 -2.36
N GLN A 130 -25.67 23.39 -1.35
CA GLN A 130 -27.02 23.69 -0.87
C GLN A 130 -27.38 25.08 -1.36
N SER A 131 -28.53 25.19 -2.01
CA SER A 131 -29.23 26.45 -2.22
C SER A 131 -30.71 26.24 -1.90
N PRO A 132 -31.41 27.29 -1.45
CA PRO A 132 -32.43 27.18 -0.42
C PRO A 132 -33.85 27.13 -0.99
N ALA A 133 -34.76 26.53 -0.23
CA ALA A 133 -36.20 26.61 -0.49
C ALA A 133 -36.91 27.42 0.61
N SER A 134 -37.47 28.53 0.17
CA SER A 134 -38.55 29.40 0.66
C SER A 134 -39.67 28.67 1.44
N THR A 135 -40.13 29.12 2.62
CA THR A 135 -41.25 30.08 2.93
C THR A 135 -41.86 29.66 4.29
N PRO A 136 -42.86 30.36 4.91
CA PRO A 136 -43.09 31.80 5.13
C PRO A 136 -43.43 32.18 6.60
N PHE A 137 -43.37 33.48 6.91
CA PHE A 137 -44.16 34.31 7.87
C PHE A 137 -44.48 33.82 9.31
N SER A 138 -44.04 34.57 10.33
CA SER A 138 -44.82 35.65 10.98
C SER A 138 -44.24 36.08 12.36
N SER A 139 -44.17 37.41 12.58
CA SER A 139 -44.19 38.20 13.84
C SER A 139 -43.17 37.84 14.95
N SER A 140 -42.37 38.74 15.54
CA SER A 140 -42.61 40.13 15.96
C SER A 140 -41.29 40.82 16.41
N LEU A 141 -41.25 42.14 16.22
CA LEU A 141 -40.29 43.19 16.68
C LEU A 141 -40.02 43.16 18.21
N PRO A 142 -38.94 43.79 18.78
CA PRO A 142 -38.48 45.15 18.46
C PRO A 142 -36.96 45.47 18.42
N THR A 143 -36.70 46.61 17.79
CA THR A 143 -35.50 47.48 17.69
C THR A 143 -34.96 47.93 19.07
N PRO A 144 -33.68 48.35 19.22
CA PRO A 144 -33.26 49.70 18.78
C PRO A 144 -31.80 49.87 18.24
N THR A 145 -31.71 50.77 17.24
CA THR A 145 -30.82 51.96 17.14
C THR A 145 -29.29 51.83 17.29
N SER A 146 -28.55 52.06 16.19
CA SER A 146 -27.65 53.22 15.99
C SER A 146 -26.77 53.09 14.73
N THR A 147 -26.41 54.22 14.15
CA THR A 147 -25.73 54.49 12.86
C THR A 147 -24.71 55.63 13.16
N PRO A 148 -23.78 56.06 12.28
CA PRO A 148 -22.73 55.38 11.49
C PRO A 148 -21.30 56.01 11.62
N ALA A 149 -20.33 55.38 10.91
CA ALA A 149 -19.17 55.95 10.17
C ALA A 149 -17.95 56.52 10.95
N PRO A 150 -16.76 56.77 10.32
CA PRO A 150 -16.24 56.43 8.96
C PRO A 150 -14.81 55.83 8.91
N THR A 151 -14.41 55.53 7.67
CA THR A 151 -13.09 55.17 7.06
C THR A 151 -11.92 56.12 7.38
N PRO A 152 -10.64 55.71 7.14
CA PRO A 152 -9.94 55.97 5.85
C PRO A 152 -9.05 54.78 5.39
N ALA A 153 -8.86 54.41 4.12
CA ALA A 153 -8.48 55.09 2.87
C ALA A 153 -6.98 55.52 2.78
N LEU A 154 -6.22 54.76 1.96
CA LEU A 154 -4.97 55.10 1.22
C LEU A 154 -4.77 53.90 0.26
N SER A 155 -4.99 53.89 -1.06
CA SER A 155 -4.81 54.81 -2.21
C SER A 155 -3.37 55.18 -2.57
N ARG A 156 -2.83 54.51 -3.60
CA ARG A 156 -2.26 55.05 -4.86
C ARG A 156 -1.46 53.95 -5.57
N ALA A 157 -1.29 53.90 -6.90
CA ALA A 157 -1.96 54.38 -8.10
C ALA A 157 -0.93 54.24 -9.24
N GLY A 158 -1.41 54.00 -10.47
CA GLY A 158 -0.65 54.05 -11.73
C GLY A 158 -0.80 52.76 -12.52
N SER A 159 -1.77 52.52 -13.41
CA SER A 159 -2.52 53.33 -14.40
C SER A 159 -1.83 53.44 -15.77
N LEU A 160 -2.69 53.31 -16.79
CA LEU A 160 -2.61 53.60 -18.24
C LEU A 160 -2.14 52.41 -19.11
N ASP A 161 -3.07 51.75 -19.81
CA ASP A 161 -3.69 52.11 -21.12
C ASP A 161 -2.77 51.62 -22.26
N SER A 162 -3.19 51.13 -23.42
CA SER A 162 -4.46 50.76 -24.04
C SER A 162 -4.09 50.09 -25.39
N MET A 163 -5.07 49.54 -26.10
CA MET A 163 -5.12 49.34 -27.55
C MET A 163 -4.60 48.02 -28.20
N HIS A 164 -5.59 47.33 -28.77
CA HIS A 164 -5.70 46.75 -30.11
C HIS A 164 -4.97 45.48 -30.56
N GLU A 165 -5.83 44.56 -31.02
CA GLU A 165 -5.69 43.61 -32.13
C GLU A 165 -4.47 43.78 -33.04
N LEU A 166 -3.80 42.66 -33.34
CA LEU A 166 -3.56 42.24 -34.72
C LEU A 166 -3.18 40.75 -34.78
N SER A 167 -3.90 40.07 -35.67
CA SER A 167 -3.61 38.75 -36.22
C SER A 167 -2.20 38.68 -36.80
N SER A 168 -1.43 37.62 -36.48
CA SER A 168 -0.52 37.00 -37.47
C SER A 168 0.02 35.65 -37.02
N ARG A 169 -0.17 34.70 -37.92
CA ARG A 169 0.43 33.37 -37.98
C ARG A 169 1.96 33.48 -37.95
N HIS A 170 2.62 32.75 -37.07
CA HIS A 170 4.03 32.37 -37.24
C HIS A 170 4.22 30.88 -36.97
N THR A 171 4.40 30.16 -38.06
CA THR A 171 5.05 28.84 -38.14
C THR A 171 6.55 29.00 -37.87
N PRO A 172 7.21 28.14 -37.10
CA PRO A 172 8.66 28.06 -37.13
C PRO A 172 9.12 27.17 -38.28
N ASP A 173 10.01 27.75 -39.09
CA ASP A 173 10.66 27.16 -40.25
C ASP A 173 11.41 25.86 -39.94
N VAL A 174 11.20 24.91 -40.84
CA VAL A 174 11.94 23.67 -41.00
C VAL A 174 13.28 23.99 -41.65
N VAL A 175 14.38 23.91 -40.89
CA VAL A 175 15.73 23.94 -41.46
C VAL A 175 15.97 22.60 -42.15
N SER A 176 15.88 22.66 -43.48
CA SER A 176 16.10 21.54 -44.40
C SER A 176 17.58 21.22 -44.59
N LYS A 177 17.80 19.93 -44.82
CA LYS A 177 19.05 19.20 -45.03
C LYS A 177 19.82 19.72 -46.24
N ARG A 178 21.16 19.71 -46.14
CA ARG A 178 22.03 19.67 -47.32
C ARG A 178 22.54 18.25 -47.50
N ALA A 179 22.03 17.61 -48.54
CA ALA A 179 22.49 16.33 -49.07
C ALA A 179 23.80 16.53 -49.85
N LEU A 180 24.69 15.56 -49.76
CA LEU A 180 25.74 15.33 -50.76
C LEU A 180 25.52 13.93 -51.33
N SER A 181 25.40 13.91 -52.66
CA SER A 181 25.10 12.75 -53.50
C SER A 181 26.32 11.83 -53.69
N PRO A 182 26.10 10.60 -54.18
CA PRO A 182 27.11 9.56 -54.30
C PRO A 182 27.80 9.56 -55.68
N THR A 183 29.01 9.02 -55.76
CA THR A 183 29.59 8.54 -57.01
C THR A 183 30.18 7.15 -56.77
N ASP A 184 29.62 6.18 -57.49
CA ASP A 184 30.10 4.82 -57.62
C ASP A 184 31.28 4.72 -58.60
N ASP A 185 31.99 3.61 -58.41
CA ASP A 185 32.60 2.74 -59.40
C ASP A 185 34.10 2.90 -59.73
N SER A 186 34.83 1.82 -59.40
CA SER A 186 35.89 1.14 -60.20
C SER A 186 36.91 0.48 -59.26
N GLY A 187 36.82 -0.85 -59.10
CA GLY A 187 38.02 -1.67 -58.84
C GLY A 187 38.67 -2.09 -60.17
N PRO A 188 39.68 -2.98 -60.21
CA PRO A 188 40.56 -3.52 -59.15
C PRO A 188 42.06 -3.36 -59.50
N VAL A 189 43.00 -3.76 -58.62
CA VAL A 189 44.30 -4.42 -58.96
C VAL A 189 45.08 -4.75 -57.68
N ARG A 190 45.62 -5.98 -57.64
CA ARG A 190 46.56 -6.50 -56.64
C ARG A 190 47.98 -6.02 -56.94
N GLN A 191 48.77 -5.68 -55.92
CA GLN A 191 50.18 -6.10 -55.77
C GLN A 191 50.73 -5.66 -54.40
N GLY A 192 51.46 -6.55 -53.76
CA GLY A 192 52.10 -6.30 -52.47
C GLY A 192 53.50 -5.73 -52.63
N SER A 193 53.95 -5.02 -51.59
CA SER A 193 55.36 -4.93 -51.19
C SER A 193 55.39 -4.30 -49.80
N GLY A 194 56.11 -4.94 -48.88
CA GLY A 194 56.25 -4.49 -47.51
C GLY A 194 57.01 -3.17 -47.45
N ASP A 195 56.49 -2.23 -46.65
CA ASP A 195 57.23 -1.04 -46.28
C ASP A 195 57.13 -0.80 -44.77
N LYS A 196 58.28 -0.86 -44.11
CA LYS A 196 58.46 -0.65 -42.67
C LYS A 196 58.19 0.83 -42.37
N ARG A 197 56.93 1.16 -42.12
CA ARG A 197 56.53 2.51 -41.73
C ARG A 197 56.98 2.78 -40.29
N ARG A 198 58.10 3.49 -40.20
CA ARG A 198 58.70 4.12 -39.03
C ARG A 198 57.63 4.85 -38.22
N ARG A 199 57.32 4.29 -37.05
CA ARG A 199 56.35 4.80 -36.07
C ARG A 199 56.87 6.13 -35.53
N THR A 200 56.43 7.25 -36.10
CA THR A 200 56.52 8.57 -35.47
C THR A 200 55.69 8.52 -34.20
N THR A 201 56.36 8.46 -33.07
CA THR A 201 55.78 8.66 -31.73
C THR A 201 55.29 10.09 -31.65
N ASP A 202 54.03 10.26 -32.00
CA ASP A 202 53.27 11.46 -31.68
C ASP A 202 53.01 11.44 -30.17
N THR A 203 53.84 12.17 -29.43
CA THR A 203 53.75 12.34 -27.98
C THR A 203 52.61 13.30 -27.63
N THR A 204 51.39 12.94 -28.02
CA THR A 204 50.20 13.46 -27.34
C THR A 204 50.27 12.99 -25.89
N LYS A 205 50.57 13.92 -24.98
CA LYS A 205 50.55 13.77 -23.51
C LYS A 205 49.42 12.82 -23.10
N ALA A 206 49.76 11.57 -22.78
CA ALA A 206 48.78 10.60 -22.33
C ALA A 206 48.15 11.13 -21.03
N ALA A 207 46.84 11.43 -21.06
CA ALA A 207 46.12 11.88 -19.88
C ALA A 207 46.40 10.90 -18.72
N ALA A 208 46.76 11.46 -17.56
CA ALA A 208 47.09 10.66 -16.39
C ALA A 208 45.92 9.71 -16.06
N ARG A 209 46.21 8.40 -16.03
CA ARG A 209 45.21 7.38 -15.73
C ARG A 209 45.23 7.08 -14.23
N ILE A 210 44.07 7.17 -13.60
CA ILE A 210 43.86 6.74 -12.22
C ILE A 210 43.51 5.25 -12.24
N TYR A 211 44.41 4.41 -11.72
CA TYR A 211 44.20 2.97 -11.65
C TYR A 211 43.39 2.61 -10.40
N ILE A 212 42.15 2.16 -10.60
CA ILE A 212 41.29 1.69 -9.50
C ILE A 212 41.71 0.28 -9.09
N THR A 213 41.92 -0.59 -10.08
CA THR A 213 42.49 -1.92 -9.89
C THR A 213 43.57 -2.17 -10.94
N ARG A 214 44.15 -3.37 -11.00
CA ARG A 214 45.08 -3.76 -12.08
C ARG A 214 44.42 -3.68 -13.48
N LYS A 215 43.11 -3.92 -13.58
CA LYS A 215 42.39 -4.02 -14.86
C LYS A 215 41.46 -2.84 -15.13
N ALA A 216 41.06 -2.09 -14.10
CA ALA A 216 40.15 -0.96 -14.22
C ALA A 216 40.87 0.36 -13.92
N HIS A 217 40.70 1.32 -14.80
CA HIS A 217 41.23 2.67 -14.66
C HIS A 217 40.23 3.69 -15.19
N VAL A 218 40.37 4.92 -14.72
CA VAL A 218 39.57 6.08 -15.13
C VAL A 218 40.49 7.28 -15.39
N ALA A 219 39.99 8.28 -16.10
CA ALA A 219 40.69 9.54 -16.33
C ALA A 219 40.57 10.48 -15.12
N GLU A 220 39.43 10.44 -14.44
CA GLU A 220 39.09 11.34 -13.33
C GLU A 220 38.36 10.58 -12.21
N MET A 221 38.51 11.05 -10.97
CA MET A 221 37.81 10.51 -9.82
C MET A 221 37.25 11.62 -8.95
N ASN A 222 35.93 11.66 -8.78
CA ASN A 222 35.23 12.65 -7.98
C ASN A 222 34.78 12.05 -6.65
N THR A 223 34.97 12.79 -5.55
CA THR A 223 34.56 12.32 -4.21
C THR A 223 33.27 13.00 -3.78
N ILE A 224 32.30 12.22 -3.33
CA ILE A 224 31.03 12.69 -2.77
C ILE A 224 30.80 12.09 -1.39
N THR A 225 30.12 12.85 -0.52
CA THR A 225 29.86 12.48 0.88
C THR A 225 28.43 12.02 1.14
N HIS A 226 27.63 11.87 0.08
CA HIS A 226 26.26 11.36 0.13
C HIS A 226 26.01 10.45 -1.07
N VAL A 227 24.96 9.62 -0.98
CA VAL A 227 24.54 8.77 -2.10
C VAL A 227 23.51 9.54 -2.93
N PRO A 228 23.75 9.77 -4.24
CA PRO A 228 22.80 10.47 -5.07
C PRO A 228 21.56 9.59 -5.32
N ASP A 229 20.40 10.24 -5.46
CA ASP A 229 19.16 9.54 -5.79
C ASP A 229 19.09 9.12 -7.27
N MET A 230 19.90 9.74 -8.13
CA MET A 230 20.06 9.43 -9.55
C MET A 230 21.53 9.60 -9.94
N TRP A 231 22.03 8.67 -10.75
CA TRP A 231 23.44 8.65 -11.10
C TRP A 231 23.66 9.35 -12.44
N PRO A 232 24.45 10.44 -12.52
CA PRO A 232 24.88 10.94 -13.80
C PRO A 232 25.77 9.89 -14.48
N VAL A 233 25.63 9.77 -15.79
CA VAL A 233 26.49 8.98 -16.67
C VAL A 233 27.56 9.95 -17.20
N PRO A 234 28.81 9.83 -16.77
CA PRO A 234 29.86 10.70 -17.27
C PRO A 234 30.12 10.44 -18.76
N ARG A 235 30.30 11.50 -19.55
CA ARG A 235 30.69 11.40 -20.97
C ARG A 235 32.12 10.92 -21.16
N THR A 236 32.96 11.18 -20.16
CA THR A 236 34.35 10.74 -20.09
C THR A 236 34.50 9.61 -19.09
N SER A 237 35.68 8.99 -19.02
CA SER A 237 35.92 7.92 -18.07
C SER A 237 36.10 8.47 -16.66
N VAL A 238 35.03 8.64 -15.90
CA VAL A 238 35.04 9.14 -14.51
C VAL A 238 34.58 8.06 -13.54
N ALA A 239 35.21 8.00 -12.36
CA ALA A 239 34.70 7.25 -11.21
C ALA A 239 34.21 8.17 -10.11
N THR A 240 33.17 7.75 -9.40
CA THR A 240 32.67 8.45 -8.22
C THR A 240 33.07 7.65 -6.98
N ARG A 241 33.90 8.26 -6.12
CA ARG A 241 34.19 7.77 -4.77
C ARG A 241 33.13 8.28 -3.81
N ILE A 242 32.36 7.38 -3.23
CA ILE A 242 31.45 7.70 -2.12
C ILE A 242 32.24 7.55 -0.83
N ASP A 243 32.23 8.58 0.01
CA ASP A 243 32.84 8.57 1.34
C ASP A 243 31.81 8.92 2.43
N LEU A 244 31.26 7.89 3.08
CA LEU A 244 30.28 8.04 4.16
C LEU A 244 30.93 7.88 5.54
N SER A 245 32.25 8.01 5.65
CA SER A 245 32.98 7.79 6.91
C SER A 245 32.56 8.78 8.01
N ALA A 246 32.15 9.99 7.64
CA ALA A 246 31.67 11.02 8.55
C ALA A 246 30.15 10.99 8.80
N SER A 247 29.42 10.06 8.17
CA SER A 247 27.96 10.03 8.23
C SER A 247 27.49 9.36 9.54
N GLU A 248 26.83 10.12 10.41
CA GLU A 248 26.30 9.64 11.71
C GLU A 248 25.22 8.55 11.58
N SER A 249 24.64 8.39 10.39
CA SER A 249 23.56 7.45 10.08
C SER A 249 23.91 5.96 10.19
N GLY A 250 25.06 5.60 10.78
CA GLY A 250 25.46 4.22 11.10
C GLY A 250 25.64 3.90 12.58
N SER A 251 25.54 4.86 13.51
CA SER A 251 26.13 4.68 14.85
C SER A 251 25.34 3.83 15.86
N SER A 252 24.10 3.41 15.58
CA SER A 252 23.25 2.75 16.59
C SER A 252 23.13 1.22 16.47
N SER A 253 23.62 0.61 15.39
CA SER A 253 23.51 -0.84 15.16
C SER A 253 24.88 -1.41 14.80
N GLY A 254 25.37 -2.40 15.55
CA GLY A 254 26.70 -3.01 15.34
C GLY A 254 26.97 -3.44 13.90
N ALA A 255 28.25 -3.59 13.52
CA ALA A 255 28.71 -3.80 12.13
C ALA A 255 28.00 -4.93 11.35
N ALA A 256 27.45 -5.94 12.03
CA ALA A 256 26.68 -7.02 11.42
C ALA A 256 25.31 -6.57 10.85
N GLN A 257 24.72 -5.52 11.40
CA GLN A 257 23.40 -5.00 11.02
C GLN A 257 23.47 -3.85 9.99
N GLN A 258 24.65 -3.27 9.76
CA GLN A 258 24.78 -2.22 8.76
C GLN A 258 24.65 -2.79 7.33
N PRO A 259 23.84 -2.15 6.47
CA PRO A 259 23.73 -2.54 5.07
C PRO A 259 25.06 -2.30 4.35
N THR A 260 25.40 -3.19 3.41
CA THR A 260 26.58 -3.03 2.57
C THR A 260 26.48 -1.79 1.67
N MET A 261 27.61 -1.24 1.22
CA MET A 261 27.60 0.01 0.43
C MET A 261 26.77 -0.08 -0.85
N ASP A 262 26.78 -1.21 -1.57
CA ASP A 262 25.91 -1.42 -2.73
C ASP A 262 24.42 -1.54 -2.35
N ALA A 263 24.07 -2.11 -1.19
CA ALA A 263 22.70 -2.17 -0.73
C ALA A 263 22.18 -0.76 -0.44
N LEU A 264 23.01 0.08 0.20
CA LEU A 264 22.74 1.50 0.39
C LEU A 264 22.59 2.24 -0.95
N ILE A 265 23.55 2.09 -1.86
CA ILE A 265 23.51 2.71 -3.20
C ILE A 265 22.23 2.32 -3.95
N ARG A 266 21.87 1.03 -3.93
CA ARG A 266 20.68 0.51 -4.59
C ARG A 266 19.38 0.91 -3.91
N ASP A 267 19.36 1.12 -2.60
CA ASP A 267 18.17 1.59 -1.87
C ASP A 267 17.92 3.08 -2.10
N HIS A 268 18.98 3.90 -2.14
CA HIS A 268 18.87 5.34 -2.46
C HIS A 268 18.59 5.61 -3.94
N SER A 269 19.17 4.82 -4.86
CA SER A 269 18.97 5.02 -6.30
C SER A 269 17.51 4.80 -6.72
N ARG A 270 16.99 5.74 -7.52
CA ARG A 270 15.65 5.68 -8.14
C ARG A 270 15.62 4.97 -9.49
N GLU A 271 16.79 4.72 -10.07
CA GLU A 271 16.92 3.98 -11.33
C GLU A 271 16.72 2.48 -11.13
N SER A 272 16.23 1.80 -12.16
CA SER A 272 15.93 0.36 -12.12
C SER A 272 17.17 -0.52 -12.29
N TRP A 273 18.21 -0.32 -11.47
CA TRP A 273 19.42 -1.16 -11.51
C TRP A 273 19.11 -2.63 -11.12
N GLY A 274 19.29 -3.56 -12.05
CA GLY A 274 19.23 -5.00 -11.86
C GLY A 274 20.61 -5.66 -11.96
N GLY A 275 20.73 -6.89 -11.45
CA GLY A 275 21.99 -7.64 -11.44
C GLY A 275 22.26 -8.36 -10.13
N SER A 276 23.25 -9.26 -10.14
CA SER A 276 23.66 -10.01 -8.95
C SER A 276 24.65 -9.19 -8.10
N SER A 277 24.67 -9.44 -6.79
CA SER A 277 25.59 -8.81 -5.82
C SER A 277 27.05 -9.28 -5.94
N GLY A 278 27.39 -10.00 -7.02
CA GLY A 278 28.78 -10.19 -7.44
C GLY A 278 29.49 -11.44 -6.95
N ALA A 279 28.81 -12.44 -6.36
CA ALA A 279 29.47 -13.70 -5.95
C ALA A 279 30.25 -14.37 -7.11
N ALA A 280 29.71 -14.30 -8.34
CA ALA A 280 30.35 -14.87 -9.54
C ALA A 280 31.47 -14.00 -10.14
N ALA A 281 31.55 -12.70 -9.81
CA ALA A 281 32.45 -11.75 -10.49
C ALA A 281 33.86 -11.64 -9.87
N GLY A 282 34.07 -12.32 -8.73
CA GLY A 282 35.32 -12.38 -7.99
C GLY A 282 35.63 -11.14 -7.12
N ASN A 283 36.50 -11.35 -6.13
CA ASN A 283 37.08 -10.28 -5.32
C ASN A 283 38.30 -9.67 -6.03
N THR A 284 38.58 -8.39 -5.77
CA THR A 284 39.68 -7.63 -6.37
C THR A 284 40.21 -6.60 -5.40
N ASP A 285 41.48 -6.23 -5.54
CA ASP A 285 42.10 -5.23 -4.68
C ASP A 285 42.03 -3.85 -5.35
N VAL A 286 41.37 -2.92 -4.67
CA VAL A 286 41.38 -1.50 -5.02
C VAL A 286 42.67 -0.88 -4.52
N LYS A 287 43.31 -0.06 -5.35
CA LYS A 287 44.66 0.48 -5.10
C LYS A 287 44.73 1.36 -3.83
N PRO A 288 45.92 1.43 -3.19
CA PRO A 288 46.21 2.33 -2.07
C PRO A 288 45.82 3.79 -2.36
N GLY A 289 45.43 4.53 -1.33
CA GLY A 289 45.01 5.94 -1.41
C GLY A 289 43.58 6.18 -1.91
N ILE A 290 42.90 5.17 -2.45
CA ILE A 290 41.54 5.32 -2.99
C ILE A 290 40.47 5.10 -1.91
N LEU A 291 40.49 3.96 -1.23
CA LEU A 291 39.52 3.62 -0.16
C LEU A 291 40.17 3.66 1.23
N GLY A 292 41.47 3.39 1.33
CA GLY A 292 42.27 3.47 2.54
C GLY A 292 43.71 3.83 2.20
N ALA A 293 44.57 3.95 3.22
CA ALA A 293 46.01 4.14 3.00
C ALA A 293 46.60 2.96 2.22
N GLU A 294 46.22 1.73 2.60
CA GLU A 294 46.59 0.49 1.94
C GLU A 294 45.60 0.05 0.85
N ALA A 295 45.97 -0.96 0.08
CA ALA A 295 45.08 -1.60 -0.87
C ALA A 295 43.90 -2.27 -0.13
N VAL A 296 42.68 -2.03 -0.60
CA VAL A 296 41.46 -2.54 0.04
C VAL A 296 40.86 -3.65 -0.81
N ARG A 297 40.61 -4.81 -0.19
CA ARG A 297 39.94 -5.91 -0.86
C ARG A 297 38.45 -5.64 -1.00
N CYS A 298 37.97 -5.65 -2.24
CA CYS A 298 36.60 -5.34 -2.60
C CYS A 298 35.97 -6.48 -3.39
N ARG A 299 34.67 -6.65 -3.26
CA ARG A 299 33.87 -7.36 -4.27
C ARG A 299 33.45 -6.39 -5.36
N ARG A 300 33.37 -6.91 -6.59
CA ARG A 300 32.88 -6.15 -7.75
C ARG A 300 31.43 -6.51 -8.03
N VAL A 301 30.56 -5.51 -7.96
CA VAL A 301 29.15 -5.60 -8.34
C VAL A 301 28.99 -4.98 -9.71
N THR A 302 28.34 -5.67 -10.65
CA THR A 302 28.01 -5.13 -11.97
C THR A 302 26.51 -5.16 -12.13
N LEU A 303 25.91 -3.99 -12.28
CA LEU A 303 24.48 -3.78 -12.45
C LEU A 303 24.21 -3.26 -13.86
N ARG A 304 23.04 -3.61 -14.40
CA ARG A 304 22.50 -3.08 -15.64
C ARG A 304 21.21 -2.35 -15.34
N CYS A 305 20.93 -1.26 -16.04
CA CYS A 305 19.64 -0.63 -15.93
C CYS A 305 18.60 -1.53 -16.63
N ASN A 306 17.50 -1.85 -15.95
CA ASN A 306 16.43 -2.65 -16.57
C ASN A 306 15.58 -1.84 -17.57
N GLY A 307 15.88 -0.56 -17.77
CA GLY A 307 15.10 0.33 -18.63
C GLY A 307 13.73 0.68 -18.05
N ILE A 308 12.72 0.78 -18.91
CA ILE A 308 11.32 1.08 -18.57
C ILE A 308 10.40 0.04 -19.21
N ASP A 309 9.24 -0.18 -18.60
CA ASP A 309 8.14 -0.87 -19.30
C ASP A 309 7.25 0.22 -19.92
N ARG A 310 6.81 0.02 -21.15
CA ARG A 310 5.89 0.92 -21.84
C ARG A 310 4.68 0.18 -22.36
N CYS A 311 3.55 0.84 -22.48
CA CYS A 311 2.41 0.27 -23.19
C CYS A 311 2.81 -0.04 -24.65
N GLU A 312 2.36 -1.15 -25.22
CA GLU A 312 2.66 -1.48 -26.63
C GLU A 312 2.17 -0.43 -27.64
N LEU A 313 1.10 0.30 -27.29
CA LEU A 313 0.55 1.41 -28.07
C LEU A 313 1.30 2.73 -27.85
N THR A 314 2.42 2.68 -27.13
CA THR A 314 3.34 3.81 -27.04
C THR A 314 4.08 3.97 -28.37
N PRO A 315 4.11 5.16 -28.99
CA PRO A 315 4.86 5.40 -30.22
C PRO A 315 6.30 4.89 -30.09
N LYS A 316 6.76 4.07 -31.05
CA LYS A 316 8.09 3.41 -30.98
C LYS A 316 9.24 4.42 -30.99
N ASP A 317 8.98 5.60 -31.53
CA ASP A 317 9.92 6.70 -31.70
C ASP A 317 9.91 7.71 -30.55
N ILE A 318 9.04 7.55 -29.54
CA ILE A 318 8.96 8.51 -28.41
C ILE A 318 10.29 8.65 -27.64
N PHE A 319 11.14 7.62 -27.67
CA PHE A 319 12.47 7.61 -27.04
C PHE A 319 13.62 7.61 -28.06
N LYS A 320 13.32 7.77 -29.36
CA LYS A 320 14.36 7.78 -30.39
C LYS A 320 15.25 9.01 -30.20
N GLY A 321 16.55 8.79 -30.04
CA GLY A 321 17.53 9.85 -29.76
C GLY A 321 17.56 10.32 -28.30
N CYS A 322 16.85 9.66 -27.39
CA CYS A 322 17.00 9.91 -25.96
C CYS A 322 18.38 9.41 -25.53
N GLU A 323 19.26 10.34 -25.16
CA GLU A 323 20.56 10.06 -24.54
C GLU A 323 20.68 10.86 -23.23
N ARG A 324 20.22 10.26 -22.14
CA ARG A 324 20.24 10.88 -20.83
C ARG A 324 21.56 10.58 -20.12
N TYR A 325 22.40 11.60 -20.05
CA TYR A 325 23.65 11.60 -19.29
C TYR A 325 23.44 12.17 -17.88
N ASP A 326 22.70 13.25 -17.74
CA ASP A 326 22.42 13.89 -16.45
C ASP A 326 20.96 13.67 -16.03
N PRO A 327 20.64 13.85 -14.73
CA PRO A 327 19.27 13.90 -14.30
C PRO A 327 18.49 15.02 -15.00
N ASP A 328 17.46 14.64 -15.76
CA ASP A 328 16.61 15.56 -16.53
C ASP A 328 15.16 15.54 -15.99
N PRO A 329 14.85 16.38 -14.98
CA PRO A 329 13.53 16.42 -14.38
C PRO A 329 12.47 16.97 -15.34
N ASP A 330 12.85 17.73 -16.36
CA ASP A 330 11.91 18.32 -17.31
C ASP A 330 11.46 17.32 -18.36
N ALA A 331 12.37 16.48 -18.87
CA ALA A 331 11.99 15.33 -19.69
C ALA A 331 11.08 14.35 -18.93
N MET A 332 11.32 14.13 -17.63
CA MET A 332 10.39 13.37 -16.79
C MET A 332 9.03 14.06 -16.71
N ARG A 333 9.02 15.38 -16.50
CA ARG A 333 7.79 16.17 -16.36
C ARG A 333 6.94 16.10 -17.62
N ALA A 334 7.52 16.24 -18.81
CA ALA A 334 6.80 16.17 -20.08
C ALA A 334 6.08 14.81 -20.26
N VAL A 335 6.77 13.69 -19.97
CA VAL A 335 6.15 12.35 -20.03
C VAL A 335 5.04 12.22 -18.99
N HIS A 336 5.24 12.77 -17.80
CA HIS A 336 4.26 12.72 -16.72
C HIS A 336 3.02 13.58 -17.02
N GLU A 337 3.20 14.76 -17.60
CA GLU A 337 2.11 15.64 -18.05
C GLU A 337 1.26 14.94 -19.10
N GLU A 338 1.88 14.27 -20.07
CA GLU A 338 1.13 13.49 -21.05
C GLU A 338 0.38 12.32 -20.39
N MET A 339 1.00 11.60 -19.45
CA MET A 339 0.30 10.58 -18.67
C MET A 339 -0.89 11.15 -17.88
N ASN A 340 -0.75 12.36 -17.31
CA ASN A 340 -1.82 13.03 -16.57
C ASN A 340 -2.94 13.50 -17.50
N ASN A 341 -2.61 14.02 -18.68
CA ASN A 341 -3.59 14.37 -19.71
C ASN A 341 -4.39 13.13 -20.12
N GLN A 342 -3.72 11.98 -20.31
CA GLN A 342 -4.42 10.72 -20.59
C GLN A 342 -5.29 10.27 -19.41
N ASN A 343 -4.82 10.40 -18.17
CA ASN A 343 -5.63 10.09 -16.97
C ASN A 343 -6.86 11.01 -16.86
N ALA A 344 -6.75 12.28 -17.23
CA ALA A 344 -7.89 13.19 -17.26
C ALA A 344 -8.91 12.72 -18.31
N LYS A 345 -8.44 12.30 -19.49
CA LYS A 345 -9.29 11.73 -20.54
C LYS A 345 -10.04 10.45 -20.10
N GLU A 346 -9.44 9.61 -19.25
CA GLU A 346 -10.08 8.39 -18.70
C GLU A 346 -11.38 8.67 -17.94
N VAL A 347 -11.52 9.87 -17.36
CA VAL A 347 -12.68 10.26 -16.56
C VAL A 347 -13.56 11.30 -17.24
N SER A 348 -13.07 11.97 -18.29
CA SER A 348 -13.82 13.02 -18.98
C SER A 348 -14.45 12.56 -20.30
N LEU A 349 -13.91 11.53 -20.95
CA LEU A 349 -14.42 11.05 -22.23
C LEU A 349 -15.41 9.88 -22.02
N PRO A 350 -16.67 10.01 -22.49
CA PRO A 350 -17.68 8.94 -22.37
C PRO A 350 -17.19 7.58 -22.88
N ALA A 351 -16.56 7.56 -24.06
CA ALA A 351 -16.04 6.34 -24.66
C ALA A 351 -14.95 5.67 -23.78
N ARG A 352 -14.08 6.43 -23.10
CA ARG A 352 -13.07 5.85 -22.20
C ARG A 352 -13.68 5.33 -20.91
N MET A 353 -14.62 6.07 -20.31
CA MET A 353 -15.34 5.60 -19.13
C MET A 353 -16.09 4.29 -19.41
N LEU A 354 -16.71 4.21 -20.59
CA LEU A 354 -17.42 3.04 -21.07
C LEU A 354 -16.49 1.84 -21.26
N VAL A 355 -15.37 2.00 -21.98
CA VAL A 355 -14.36 0.94 -22.18
C VAL A 355 -13.79 0.48 -20.84
N ARG A 356 -13.42 1.40 -19.96
CA ARG A 356 -12.90 1.09 -18.63
C ARG A 356 -13.87 0.29 -17.79
N PHE A 357 -15.15 0.67 -17.81
CA PHE A 357 -16.18 -0.06 -17.08
C PHE A 357 -16.38 -1.45 -17.68
N TYR A 358 -16.40 -1.58 -19.01
CA TYR A 358 -16.46 -2.86 -19.70
C TYR A 358 -15.28 -3.78 -19.32
N GLU A 359 -14.04 -3.29 -19.39
CA GLU A 359 -12.85 -4.06 -19.00
C GLU A 359 -12.90 -4.49 -17.52
N GLN A 360 -13.34 -3.61 -16.63
CA GLN A 360 -13.53 -3.93 -15.22
C GLN A 360 -14.58 -5.02 -15.02
N VAL A 361 -15.68 -4.98 -15.76
CA VAL A 361 -16.73 -6.01 -15.73
C VAL A 361 -16.18 -7.34 -16.21
N MET A 362 -15.49 -7.37 -17.35
CA MET A 362 -14.96 -8.60 -17.94
C MET A 362 -13.83 -9.23 -17.10
N ALA A 363 -13.06 -8.41 -16.38
CA ALA A 363 -12.06 -8.88 -15.43
C ALA A 363 -12.65 -9.37 -14.09
N SER A 364 -13.92 -9.06 -13.80
CA SER A 364 -14.55 -9.38 -12.53
C SER A 364 -14.95 -10.84 -12.41
N LYS A 365 -14.71 -11.42 -11.23
CA LYS A 365 -15.09 -12.79 -10.88
C LYS A 365 -16.05 -12.76 -9.70
N CYS A 366 -16.92 -13.77 -9.62
CA CYS A 366 -17.78 -13.93 -8.45
C CYS A 366 -16.95 -14.16 -7.19
N LYS A 367 -17.23 -13.41 -6.12
CA LYS A 367 -16.51 -13.49 -4.84
C LYS A 367 -17.02 -14.60 -3.94
N LYS A 368 -18.22 -15.13 -4.20
CA LYS A 368 -18.80 -16.23 -3.45
C LYS A 368 -17.92 -17.48 -3.60
N ALA A 369 -17.54 -18.08 -2.48
CA ALA A 369 -16.76 -19.32 -2.44
C ALA A 369 -17.46 -20.42 -3.25
N GLY A 370 -16.71 -21.10 -4.12
CA GLY A 370 -17.22 -22.17 -4.99
C GLY A 370 -18.09 -21.69 -6.16
N CYS A 371 -18.30 -20.38 -6.33
CA CYS A 371 -19.09 -19.87 -7.45
C CYS A 371 -18.22 -19.61 -8.69
N GLY A 372 -18.31 -20.49 -9.69
CA GLY A 372 -17.71 -20.29 -11.02
C GLY A 372 -18.58 -19.46 -11.97
N GLY A 373 -19.37 -18.51 -11.47
CA GLY A 373 -20.21 -17.65 -12.30
C GLY A 373 -19.46 -16.43 -12.84
N GLY A 374 -19.85 -15.99 -14.03
CA GLY A 374 -19.28 -14.83 -14.72
C GLY A 374 -20.19 -13.59 -14.64
N PRO A 375 -19.69 -12.42 -15.06
CA PRO A 375 -20.49 -11.21 -15.16
C PRO A 375 -21.62 -11.37 -16.18
N THR A 376 -22.83 -10.94 -15.82
CA THR A 376 -23.99 -10.88 -16.73
C THR A 376 -24.87 -9.68 -16.43
N ILE A 377 -25.49 -9.10 -17.44
CA ILE A 377 -26.39 -7.95 -17.29
C ILE A 377 -27.74 -8.45 -16.76
N LYS A 378 -28.25 -7.80 -15.71
CA LYS A 378 -29.55 -8.12 -15.10
C LYS A 378 -30.37 -6.84 -14.84
N PRO A 379 -31.71 -6.91 -14.94
CA PRO A 379 -32.57 -5.80 -14.55
C PRO A 379 -32.73 -5.71 -13.03
N PHE A 380 -32.89 -4.49 -12.52
CA PHE A 380 -33.32 -4.28 -11.13
C PHE A 380 -34.78 -4.70 -10.94
N SER A 381 -35.09 -5.33 -9.80
CA SER A 381 -36.44 -5.79 -9.48
C SER A 381 -37.38 -4.70 -8.94
N LYS A 382 -36.82 -3.55 -8.51
CA LYS A 382 -37.58 -2.47 -7.86
C LYS A 382 -37.35 -1.12 -8.54
N GLY A 383 -37.56 -1.08 -9.85
CA GLY A 383 -37.36 0.14 -10.64
C GLY A 383 -35.89 0.55 -10.76
N PRO A 384 -35.61 1.77 -11.25
CA PRO A 384 -34.24 2.23 -11.47
C PRO A 384 -33.47 2.40 -10.16
N SER A 385 -32.15 2.22 -10.25
CA SER A 385 -31.21 2.51 -9.17
C SER A 385 -31.22 3.99 -8.80
N THR A 386 -30.52 4.34 -7.70
CA THR A 386 -30.30 5.74 -7.28
C THR A 386 -29.65 6.62 -8.34
N TYR A 387 -29.06 6.02 -9.39
CA TYR A 387 -28.41 6.71 -10.50
C TYR A 387 -29.24 6.69 -11.79
N GLY A 388 -30.52 6.31 -11.70
CA GLY A 388 -31.42 6.23 -12.86
C GLY A 388 -31.19 5.03 -13.78
N LYS A 389 -30.30 4.10 -13.40
CA LYS A 389 -29.97 2.90 -14.21
C LYS A 389 -30.97 1.77 -13.93
N CYS A 390 -31.49 1.14 -14.99
CA CYS A 390 -32.42 0.02 -14.91
C CYS A 390 -31.71 -1.34 -14.84
N LEU A 391 -30.42 -1.36 -15.21
CA LEU A 391 -29.60 -2.55 -15.29
C LEU A 391 -28.41 -2.51 -14.31
N PHE A 392 -27.92 -3.68 -13.97
CA PHE A 392 -26.67 -3.87 -13.23
C PHE A 392 -25.94 -5.12 -13.73
N VAL A 393 -24.66 -5.24 -13.35
CA VAL A 393 -23.88 -6.44 -13.63
C VAL A 393 -23.96 -7.37 -12.41
N GLY A 394 -24.57 -8.53 -12.61
CA GLY A 394 -24.69 -9.60 -11.62
C GLY A 394 -23.85 -10.82 -11.97
N CYS A 395 -23.95 -11.86 -11.13
CA CYS A 395 -23.40 -13.17 -11.42
C CYS A 395 -24.37 -14.02 -12.26
N SER A 396 -23.86 -14.72 -13.28
CA SER A 396 -24.64 -15.63 -14.13
C SER A 396 -25.24 -16.81 -13.38
N LYS A 397 -24.60 -17.26 -12.29
CA LYS A 397 -25.06 -18.37 -11.43
C LYS A 397 -25.86 -17.92 -10.21
N TRP A 398 -26.13 -16.62 -10.07
CA TRP A 398 -26.91 -16.08 -8.96
C TRP A 398 -28.36 -16.54 -9.02
N ARG A 399 -28.92 -16.91 -7.86
CA ARG A 399 -30.34 -17.28 -7.73
C ARG A 399 -31.02 -16.49 -6.59
N PRO A 400 -32.28 -16.05 -6.73
CA PRO A 400 -32.95 -15.22 -5.72
C PRO A 400 -33.18 -15.91 -4.37
N ASP A 401 -33.30 -17.23 -4.39
CA ASP A 401 -33.70 -18.14 -3.31
C ASP A 401 -32.53 -18.62 -2.44
N GLU A 402 -31.28 -18.35 -2.84
CA GLU A 402 -30.12 -18.78 -2.07
C GLU A 402 -29.84 -17.87 -0.86
N LYS A 403 -29.52 -18.45 0.30
CA LYS A 403 -29.22 -17.69 1.53
C LYS A 403 -28.02 -16.73 1.37
N SER A 404 -27.04 -17.10 0.55
CA SER A 404 -25.83 -16.33 0.25
C SER A 404 -25.95 -15.48 -1.02
N ARG A 405 -27.16 -15.05 -1.39
CA ARG A 405 -27.41 -14.25 -2.61
C ARG A 405 -26.63 -12.93 -2.65
N TRP A 406 -26.24 -12.40 -1.50
CA TRP A 406 -25.50 -11.14 -1.36
C TRP A 406 -23.98 -11.29 -1.53
N ASP A 407 -23.47 -12.53 -1.50
CA ASP A 407 -22.04 -12.82 -1.63
C ASP A 407 -21.59 -12.89 -3.10
N HIS A 408 -22.54 -12.87 -4.03
CA HIS A 408 -22.28 -12.94 -5.46
C HIS A 408 -21.76 -11.63 -6.04
N LEU A 409 -21.28 -11.70 -7.28
CA LEU A 409 -20.91 -10.50 -8.04
C LEU A 409 -22.12 -9.56 -8.16
N PHE A 410 -21.92 -8.31 -7.75
CA PHE A 410 -22.82 -7.20 -7.98
C PHE A 410 -21.99 -5.94 -8.28
N MET A 411 -22.27 -5.32 -9.42
CA MET A 411 -21.71 -4.02 -9.80
C MET A 411 -22.81 -3.15 -10.40
N ALA A 412 -23.04 -1.98 -9.81
CA ALA A 412 -23.92 -0.97 -10.38
C ALA A 412 -23.25 -0.32 -11.60
N ILE A 413 -24.04 0.00 -12.63
CA ILE A 413 -23.57 0.81 -13.76
C ILE A 413 -23.37 2.26 -13.27
N PRO A 414 -22.18 2.86 -13.44
CA PRO A 414 -21.92 4.22 -12.99
C PRO A 414 -22.83 5.25 -13.69
N PRO A 415 -23.15 6.40 -13.06
CA PRO A 415 -23.96 7.45 -13.68
C PRO A 415 -23.42 7.89 -15.04
N ALA A 416 -22.10 8.04 -15.13
CA ALA A 416 -21.39 8.56 -16.29
C ALA A 416 -21.26 7.56 -17.46
N VAL A 417 -21.70 6.32 -17.28
CA VAL A 417 -21.69 5.29 -18.33
C VAL A 417 -23.11 5.17 -18.86
N ASP A 418 -23.32 5.40 -20.15
CA ASP A 418 -24.63 5.17 -20.76
C ASP A 418 -24.98 3.68 -20.73
N GLU A 419 -26.22 3.38 -20.35
CA GLU A 419 -26.66 2.01 -20.12
C GLU A 419 -26.81 1.23 -21.44
N GLN A 420 -27.29 1.88 -22.49
CA GLN A 420 -27.50 1.25 -23.80
C GLN A 420 -26.18 1.03 -24.53
N GLU A 421 -25.26 2.00 -24.43
CA GLU A 421 -23.90 1.85 -24.96
C GLU A 421 -23.13 0.71 -24.27
N PHE A 422 -23.30 0.55 -22.96
CA PHE A 422 -22.71 -0.57 -22.22
C PHE A 422 -23.31 -1.91 -22.62
N VAL A 423 -24.63 -2.00 -22.74
CA VAL A 423 -25.31 -3.21 -23.23
C VAL A 423 -24.82 -3.56 -24.64
N PHE A 424 -24.66 -2.56 -25.51
CA PHE A 424 -24.10 -2.76 -26.85
C PHE A 424 -22.69 -3.37 -26.78
N MET A 425 -21.77 -2.75 -26.02
CA MET A 425 -20.41 -3.29 -25.88
C MET A 425 -20.39 -4.69 -25.29
N TYR A 426 -21.22 -4.94 -24.28
CA TYR A 426 -21.32 -6.26 -23.64
C TYR A 426 -21.76 -7.34 -24.63
N ASN A 427 -22.78 -7.06 -25.43
CA ASN A 427 -23.32 -8.00 -26.41
C ASN A 427 -22.45 -8.14 -27.68
N ASN A 428 -21.57 -7.17 -27.95
CA ASN A 428 -20.72 -7.15 -29.15
C ASN A 428 -19.23 -7.31 -28.81
N GLU A 429 -18.90 -8.06 -27.75
CA GLU A 429 -17.52 -8.43 -27.39
C GLU A 429 -16.57 -7.22 -27.29
N GLY A 430 -17.04 -6.14 -26.68
CA GLY A 430 -16.27 -4.92 -26.47
C GLY A 430 -16.18 -4.02 -27.69
N LYS A 431 -16.92 -4.28 -28.77
CA LYS A 431 -17.05 -3.34 -29.89
C LYS A 431 -17.74 -2.06 -29.45
N LEU A 432 -17.13 -0.92 -29.75
CA LEU A 432 -17.69 0.38 -29.46
C LEU A 432 -18.99 0.64 -30.25
N PRO A 433 -19.98 1.33 -29.64
CA PRO A 433 -21.15 1.84 -30.33
C PRO A 433 -20.78 2.75 -31.52
N PRO A 434 -21.59 2.76 -32.60
CA PRO A 434 -21.41 3.70 -33.70
C PRO A 434 -21.38 5.16 -33.21
N GLY A 435 -20.44 5.96 -33.71
CA GLY A 435 -20.30 7.37 -33.32
C GLY A 435 -19.42 7.61 -32.09
N LEU A 436 -19.05 6.57 -31.34
CA LEU A 436 -18.04 6.67 -30.30
C LEU A 436 -16.67 6.27 -30.84
N THR A 437 -15.70 7.15 -30.64
CA THR A 437 -14.29 6.90 -30.93
C THR A 437 -13.46 7.19 -29.69
N THR A 438 -12.33 6.50 -29.56
CA THR A 438 -11.32 6.90 -28.57
C THR A 438 -10.04 7.26 -29.30
N ASP A 439 -9.26 8.21 -28.76
CA ASP A 439 -7.91 8.53 -29.23
C ASP A 439 -6.89 7.40 -28.91
N ALA A 440 -7.35 6.19 -28.56
CA ALA A 440 -6.57 5.28 -27.73
C ALA A 440 -5.55 4.40 -28.48
N GLU A 441 -5.33 4.66 -29.77
CA GLU A 441 -4.21 4.10 -30.54
C GLU A 441 -2.86 4.70 -30.14
N ARG A 442 -2.86 5.81 -29.38
CA ARG A 442 -1.65 6.39 -28.80
C ARG A 442 -1.71 6.36 -27.28
N CYS A 443 -0.69 5.77 -26.68
CA CYS A 443 -0.48 5.76 -25.24
C CYS A 443 0.87 6.41 -24.90
N ALA A 444 0.97 7.01 -23.72
CA ALA A 444 2.27 7.48 -23.19
C ALA A 444 2.59 6.81 -21.85
N TYR A 445 1.81 5.80 -21.47
CA TYR A 445 1.97 5.15 -20.18
C TYR A 445 3.29 4.37 -20.13
N VAL A 446 4.15 4.80 -19.21
CA VAL A 446 5.38 4.11 -18.85
C VAL A 446 5.37 3.74 -17.38
N ALA A 447 5.99 2.61 -17.07
CA ALA A 447 6.12 2.09 -15.73
C ALA A 447 7.57 1.71 -15.43
N HIS A 448 7.89 1.66 -14.15
CA HIS A 448 9.14 1.09 -13.68
C HIS A 448 9.07 -0.45 -13.85
N PRO A 449 10.12 -1.13 -14.34
CA PRO A 449 10.08 -2.58 -14.60
C PRO A 449 9.73 -3.43 -13.37
N ARG A 450 10.23 -3.03 -12.19
CA ARG A 450 9.85 -3.66 -10.90
C ARG A 450 8.38 -3.50 -10.50
N SER A 451 7.56 -2.76 -11.24
CA SER A 451 6.11 -2.71 -10.98
C SER A 451 5.45 -4.07 -11.24
N GLY A 452 6.04 -4.90 -12.10
CA GLY A 452 5.48 -6.20 -12.49
C GLY A 452 4.17 -6.09 -13.28
N MET A 453 3.83 -4.89 -13.75
CA MET A 453 2.60 -4.62 -14.46
C MET A 453 2.64 -5.29 -15.83
N GLN A 454 1.70 -6.20 -16.08
CA GLN A 454 1.63 -6.97 -17.33
C GLN A 454 0.80 -6.26 -18.41
N HIS A 455 -0.17 -5.44 -18.01
CA HIS A 455 -1.08 -4.73 -18.90
C HIS A 455 -1.18 -3.26 -18.52
N CYS A 456 -1.33 -2.40 -19.52
CA CYS A 456 -1.53 -0.97 -19.34
C CYS A 456 -2.82 -0.73 -18.55
N PRO A 457 -2.84 0.20 -17.59
CA PRO A 457 -4.04 0.52 -16.82
C PRO A 457 -4.95 1.55 -17.52
N MET A 458 -4.52 2.07 -18.68
CA MET A 458 -5.29 3.01 -19.49
C MET A 458 -6.23 2.21 -20.38
N SER A 459 -7.41 2.77 -20.67
CA SER A 459 -8.35 2.11 -21.55
C SER A 459 -7.93 2.32 -23.00
N HIS A 460 -7.82 1.20 -23.73
CA HIS A 460 -7.43 1.20 -25.13
C HIS A 460 -8.52 0.61 -26.02
N THR A 461 -8.48 1.02 -27.29
CA THR A 461 -9.27 0.39 -28.33
C THR A 461 -8.39 0.13 -29.54
N LYS A 462 -8.61 -1.01 -30.18
CA LYS A 462 -7.95 -1.42 -31.41
C LYS A 462 -9.03 -1.93 -32.37
N ASP A 463 -9.06 -1.39 -33.58
CA ASP A 463 -10.08 -1.71 -34.59
C ASP A 463 -11.53 -1.52 -34.08
N GLY A 464 -11.74 -0.45 -33.29
CA GLY A 464 -13.04 -0.12 -32.70
C GLY A 464 -13.52 -1.06 -31.59
N ARG A 465 -12.65 -1.93 -31.06
CA ARG A 465 -12.95 -2.84 -29.94
C ARG A 465 -12.09 -2.52 -28.72
N SER A 466 -12.63 -2.74 -27.53
CA SER A 466 -11.88 -2.71 -26.28
C SER A 466 -10.63 -3.59 -26.36
N TYR A 467 -9.50 -3.06 -25.92
CA TYR A 467 -8.21 -3.72 -26.04
C TYR A 467 -7.40 -3.53 -24.77
N THR A 468 -6.97 -4.63 -24.15
CA THR A 468 -6.10 -4.58 -22.98
C THR A 468 -4.64 -4.66 -23.43
N ALA A 469 -4.01 -3.51 -23.61
CA ALA A 469 -2.66 -3.43 -24.15
C ALA A 469 -1.61 -4.01 -23.18
N PRO A 470 -0.74 -4.94 -23.60
CA PRO A 470 0.36 -5.42 -22.78
C PRO A 470 1.42 -4.33 -22.54
N MET A 471 2.11 -4.47 -21.40
CA MET A 471 3.33 -3.72 -21.12
C MET A 471 4.52 -4.44 -21.73
N VAL A 472 5.29 -3.75 -22.54
CA VAL A 472 6.48 -4.26 -23.22
C VAL A 472 7.75 -3.61 -22.67
N PRO A 473 8.83 -4.38 -22.49
CA PRO A 473 10.09 -3.83 -21.99
C PRO A 473 10.77 -2.95 -23.04
N HIS A 474 11.34 -1.84 -22.60
CA HIS A 474 12.26 -0.99 -23.35
C HIS A 474 13.63 -1.06 -22.65
N PRO A 475 14.53 -1.96 -23.09
CA PRO A 475 15.79 -2.24 -22.41
C PRO A 475 16.75 -1.05 -22.50
N CYS A 476 17.65 -0.96 -21.53
CA CYS A 476 18.63 0.11 -21.41
C CYS A 476 20.05 -0.46 -21.31
N ASP A 477 20.97 0.15 -22.05
CA ASP A 477 22.36 -0.31 -22.13
C ASP A 477 23.25 0.24 -21.00
N SER A 478 22.72 1.16 -20.18
CA SER A 478 23.46 1.73 -19.07
C SER A 478 23.87 0.66 -18.06
N THR A 479 25.13 0.74 -17.62
CA THR A 479 25.72 -0.18 -16.65
C THR A 479 26.35 0.59 -15.49
N MET A 480 26.33 -0.02 -14.31
CA MET A 480 26.95 0.51 -13.10
C MET A 480 27.86 -0.57 -12.49
N THR A 481 29.12 -0.25 -12.33
CA THR A 481 30.08 -1.09 -11.60
C THR A 481 30.36 -0.48 -10.23
N ILE A 482 30.22 -1.27 -9.17
CA ILE A 482 30.49 -0.84 -7.79
C ILE A 482 31.60 -1.71 -7.22
N TYR A 483 32.64 -1.08 -6.67
CA TYR A 483 33.65 -1.74 -5.84
C TYR A 483 33.29 -1.55 -4.38
N VAL A 484 32.88 -2.63 -3.73
CA VAL A 484 32.40 -2.64 -2.34
C VAL A 484 33.45 -3.30 -1.46
N PRO A 485 34.03 -2.62 -0.45
CA PRO A 485 34.90 -3.23 0.54
C PRO A 485 34.29 -4.50 1.17
N LEU A 486 35.13 -5.52 1.38
CA LEU A 486 34.71 -6.69 2.15
C LEU A 486 34.62 -6.37 3.65
N ASP A 487 35.50 -5.50 4.14
CA ASP A 487 35.40 -4.94 5.48
C ASP A 487 34.26 -3.91 5.54
N ARG A 488 33.22 -4.22 6.32
CA ARG A 488 32.03 -3.38 6.46
C ARG A 488 32.28 -2.09 7.24
N ASN A 489 33.40 -2.00 7.97
CA ASN A 489 33.79 -0.78 8.66
C ASN A 489 34.26 0.31 7.68
N ILE A 490 34.70 -0.07 6.49
CA ILE A 490 35.06 0.87 5.43
C ILE A 490 33.78 1.37 4.75
N ARG A 491 33.27 2.51 5.22
CA ARG A 491 32.06 3.17 4.68
C ARG A 491 32.33 3.98 3.41
N LYS A 492 33.07 3.38 2.48
CA LYS A 492 33.44 3.99 1.19
C LYS A 492 33.20 3.01 0.05
N ALA A 493 32.94 3.53 -1.15
CA ALA A 493 32.78 2.70 -2.34
C ALA A 493 33.19 3.47 -3.60
N ILE A 494 33.58 2.75 -4.66
CA ILE A 494 33.80 3.33 -5.98
C ILE A 494 32.66 2.92 -6.91
N VAL A 495 32.04 3.89 -7.57
CA VAL A 495 30.98 3.68 -8.56
C VAL A 495 31.46 4.18 -9.92
N ILE A 496 31.27 3.37 -10.95
CA ILE A 496 31.55 3.73 -12.34
C ILE A 496 30.28 3.45 -13.14
N VAL A 497 29.71 4.49 -13.74
CA VAL A 497 28.52 4.38 -14.60
C VAL A 497 28.93 4.57 -16.04
N LYS A 498 28.40 3.75 -16.96
CA LYS A 498 28.73 3.78 -18.39
C LYS A 498 27.49 3.57 -19.24
N GLY A 499 27.47 4.20 -20.41
CA GLY A 499 26.37 4.11 -21.37
C GLY A 499 25.23 5.04 -20.99
N ALA A 500 24.89 5.99 -21.85
CA ALA A 500 23.78 6.91 -21.62
C ALA A 500 22.46 6.14 -21.48
N HIS A 501 21.56 6.63 -20.64
CA HIS A 501 20.23 6.04 -20.56
C HIS A 501 19.43 6.41 -21.81
N ASN A 502 18.70 5.44 -22.37
CA ASN A 502 17.84 5.62 -23.54
C ASN A 502 16.36 5.81 -23.17
N HIS A 503 16.11 6.28 -21.95
CA HIS A 503 14.78 6.48 -21.39
C HIS A 503 14.77 7.65 -20.38
N PRO A 504 13.62 8.30 -20.20
CA PRO A 504 13.45 9.32 -19.17
C PRO A 504 13.59 8.72 -17.77
N MET A 505 13.76 9.59 -16.78
CA MET A 505 13.85 9.18 -15.39
C MET A 505 12.52 8.62 -14.89
N HIS A 506 12.57 7.64 -13.98
CA HIS A 506 11.35 7.16 -13.34
C HIS A 506 10.82 8.18 -12.34
N SER A 507 9.50 8.33 -12.28
CA SER A 507 8.85 9.12 -11.22
C SER A 507 9.34 8.72 -9.82
N LYS A 508 9.38 9.68 -8.89
CA LYS A 508 9.81 9.50 -7.49
C LYS A 508 8.81 8.66 -6.69
N ARG A 509 8.62 7.40 -7.08
CA ARG A 509 7.67 6.44 -6.51
C ARG A 509 8.33 5.43 -5.58
N LYS A 510 9.63 5.47 -5.37
CA LYS A 510 10.31 4.57 -4.41
C LYS A 510 10.54 5.33 -3.11
N SER A 511 10.05 4.82 -1.98
CA SER A 511 10.41 5.35 -0.66
C SER A 511 11.88 5.02 -0.40
N THR A 512 12.65 6.05 -0.05
CA THR A 512 14.04 5.91 0.36
C THR A 512 14.14 5.52 1.83
N THR A 513 15.32 5.10 2.29
CA THR A 513 15.58 4.89 3.73
C THR A 513 15.29 6.16 4.53
N ASP A 514 15.67 7.35 4.03
CA ASP A 514 15.40 8.63 4.71
C ASP A 514 13.89 8.88 4.87
N ASP A 515 13.10 8.63 3.81
CA ASP A 515 11.64 8.74 3.88
C ASP A 515 11.04 7.83 4.96
N ARG A 516 11.53 6.58 5.04
CA ARG A 516 11.07 5.60 6.04
C ARG A 516 11.49 6.01 7.46
N THR A 517 12.70 6.53 7.64
CA THR A 517 13.19 7.03 8.93
C THR A 517 12.36 8.22 9.41
N LYS A 518 12.12 9.21 8.55
CA LYS A 518 11.24 10.36 8.86
C LYS A 518 9.83 9.91 9.17
N LEU A 519 9.29 8.94 8.42
CA LEU A 519 7.97 8.38 8.68
C LEU A 519 7.91 7.68 10.06
N SER A 520 8.95 6.91 10.42
CA SER A 520 9.06 6.29 11.74
C SER A 520 9.12 7.36 12.83
N GLN A 521 9.99 8.36 12.72
CA GLN A 521 10.08 9.48 13.66
C GLN A 521 8.72 10.19 13.84
N ALA A 522 8.02 10.46 12.75
CA ALA A 522 6.69 11.07 12.77
C ALA A 522 5.64 10.18 13.47
N ALA A 523 5.67 8.88 13.21
CA ALA A 523 4.80 7.92 13.87
C ALA A 523 5.07 7.84 15.39
N HIS A 524 6.34 7.84 15.81
CA HIS A 524 6.71 7.84 17.22
C HIS A 524 6.33 9.15 17.92
N ALA A 525 6.52 10.30 17.27
CA ALA A 525 6.15 11.61 17.82
C ALA A 525 4.63 11.74 18.08
N ILE A 526 3.79 11.01 17.35
CA ILE A 526 2.33 10.97 17.57
C ILE A 526 1.93 9.85 18.55
N GLY A 527 2.72 8.78 18.62
CA GLY A 527 2.40 7.53 19.30
C GLY A 527 1.97 6.44 18.31
N VAL A 528 2.83 5.43 18.15
CA VAL A 528 2.69 4.35 17.13
C VAL A 528 1.41 3.54 17.28
N HIS A 529 0.92 3.34 18.51
CA HIS A 529 -0.29 2.56 18.79
C HIS A 529 -1.53 3.15 18.09
N ASN A 530 -1.75 4.46 18.21
CA ASN A 530 -2.98 5.15 17.79
C ASN A 530 -2.86 6.02 16.54
N VAL A 531 -1.69 6.04 15.89
CA VAL A 531 -1.49 6.79 14.66
C VAL A 531 -2.24 6.12 13.49
N THR A 532 -2.99 6.94 12.74
CA THR A 532 -3.61 6.56 11.47
C THR A 532 -2.99 7.41 10.37
N VAL A 533 -3.16 7.01 9.11
CA VAL A 533 -2.72 7.83 7.97
C VAL A 533 -3.29 9.25 8.05
N SER A 534 -4.56 9.39 8.45
CA SER A 534 -5.17 10.73 8.57
C SER A 534 -4.52 11.56 9.67
N LYS A 535 -4.27 10.98 10.85
CA LYS A 535 -3.60 11.67 11.95
C LYS A 535 -2.17 12.06 11.58
N LEU A 536 -1.45 11.18 10.89
CA LEU A 536 -0.09 11.45 10.43
C LEU A 536 -0.05 12.63 9.45
N MET A 537 -0.94 12.63 8.45
CA MET A 537 -1.03 13.73 7.46
C MET A 537 -1.39 15.08 8.10
N SER A 538 -2.19 15.10 9.17
CA SER A 538 -2.65 16.34 9.80
C SER A 538 -1.79 16.81 10.98
N ALA A 539 -0.90 15.96 11.51
CA ALA A 539 -0.15 16.27 12.73
C ALA A 539 0.91 17.36 12.52
N PRO A 540 0.98 18.39 13.38
CA PRO A 540 2.03 19.41 13.31
C PRO A 540 3.45 18.83 13.42
N SER A 541 3.63 17.81 14.26
CA SER A 541 4.92 17.11 14.42
C SER A 541 5.39 16.45 13.12
N THR A 542 4.47 15.89 12.33
CA THR A 542 4.80 15.30 11.02
C THR A 542 5.24 16.38 10.05
N ARG A 543 4.53 17.53 9.99
CA ARG A 543 4.93 18.64 9.12
C ARG A 543 6.31 19.18 9.48
N MET A 544 6.63 19.26 10.76
CA MET A 544 7.96 19.70 11.24
C MET A 544 9.06 18.72 10.81
N ILE A 545 8.85 17.41 10.95
CA ILE A 545 9.83 16.38 10.58
C ILE A 545 10.07 16.32 9.06
N PHE A 546 9.01 16.48 8.27
CA PHE A 546 9.10 16.46 6.81
C PHE A 546 9.42 17.83 6.18
N GLY A 547 9.44 18.91 6.98
CA GLY A 547 9.64 20.28 6.49
C GLY A 547 8.47 20.83 5.64
N GLY A 548 7.27 20.25 5.76
CA GLY A 548 6.10 20.62 4.95
C GLY A 548 5.02 19.54 4.94
N ASP A 549 4.06 19.66 4.02
CA ASP A 549 3.07 18.60 3.79
C ASP A 549 3.76 17.35 3.24
N ILE A 550 3.60 16.22 3.93
CA ILE A 550 4.20 14.93 3.55
C ILE A 550 3.88 14.49 2.11
N ALA A 551 2.69 14.82 1.59
CA ALA A 551 2.32 14.47 0.20
C ALA A 551 3.04 15.36 -0.82
N GLN A 552 3.45 16.57 -0.43
CA GLN A 552 4.19 17.50 -1.29
C GLN A 552 5.70 17.28 -1.19
N THR A 553 6.21 17.00 0.00
CA THR A 553 7.64 16.81 0.26
C THR A 553 8.12 15.41 -0.17
N THR A 554 7.29 14.38 0.04
CA THR A 554 7.57 13.00 -0.37
C THR A 554 6.46 12.48 -1.29
N ILE A 555 6.67 12.59 -2.61
CA ILE A 555 5.71 12.15 -3.66
C ILE A 555 5.20 10.71 -3.42
N VAL A 556 6.05 9.84 -2.89
CA VAL A 556 5.70 8.44 -2.57
C VAL A 556 4.54 8.33 -1.59
N TYR A 557 4.48 9.24 -0.61
CA TYR A 557 3.48 9.26 0.46
C TYR A 557 2.23 10.06 0.12
N GLY A 558 2.20 10.74 -1.03
CA GLY A 558 0.95 11.17 -1.65
C GLY A 558 0.02 9.97 -1.95
N ASP A 559 0.59 8.79 -2.21
CA ASP A 559 -0.18 7.54 -2.24
C ASP A 559 -0.48 7.06 -0.80
N ARG A 560 -1.71 7.33 -0.36
CA ARG A 560 -2.21 6.94 0.97
C ARG A 560 -2.14 5.43 1.23
N ARG A 561 -2.16 4.59 0.18
CA ARG A 561 -2.01 3.13 0.34
C ARG A 561 -0.59 2.80 0.75
N ARG A 562 0.40 3.33 0.05
CA ARG A 562 1.81 3.13 0.39
C ARG A 562 2.15 3.68 1.76
N LEU A 563 1.63 4.85 2.10
CA LEU A 563 1.79 5.41 3.43
C LEU A 563 1.21 4.48 4.51
N ARG A 564 0.03 3.88 4.25
CA ARG A 564 -0.57 2.87 5.14
C ARG A 564 0.28 1.61 5.26
N ASP A 565 0.82 1.11 4.15
CA ASP A 565 1.63 -0.11 4.13
C ASP A 565 2.94 0.10 4.93
N ASN A 566 3.66 1.21 4.72
CA ASN A 566 4.85 1.53 5.50
C ASN A 566 4.51 1.79 6.98
N LEU A 567 3.39 2.45 7.28
CA LEU A 567 2.94 2.64 8.66
C LEU A 567 2.61 1.31 9.35
N ARG A 568 2.03 0.35 8.61
CA ARG A 568 1.77 -0.99 9.11
C ARG A 568 3.08 -1.71 9.44
N GLU A 569 4.12 -1.58 8.61
CA GLU A 569 5.45 -2.13 8.90
C GLU A 569 6.01 -1.57 10.21
N ILE A 570 5.97 -0.25 10.41
CA ILE A 570 6.40 0.39 11.67
C ILE A 570 5.61 -0.18 12.86
N LYS A 571 4.28 -0.31 12.73
CA LYS A 571 3.45 -0.90 13.79
C LYS A 571 3.78 -2.37 14.07
N MET A 572 4.14 -3.15 13.04
CA MET A 572 4.51 -4.56 13.21
C MET A 572 5.89 -4.71 13.85
N THR A 573 6.78 -3.72 13.73
CA THR A 573 8.04 -3.69 14.47
C THR A 573 7.80 -3.43 15.96
N GLU A 574 6.95 -2.46 16.30
CA GLU A 574 6.63 -2.11 17.69
C GLU A 574 5.72 -3.16 18.36
N PHE A 575 4.75 -3.69 17.61
CA PHE A 575 3.75 -4.66 18.07
C PHE A 575 3.83 -5.93 17.21
N PRO A 576 4.83 -6.81 17.42
CA PRO A 576 5.08 -7.98 16.57
C PRO A 576 3.96 -9.03 16.63
N ARG A 577 3.19 -9.06 17.72
CA ARG A 577 1.97 -9.89 17.86
C ARG A 577 0.69 -9.15 17.46
N GLY A 578 0.83 -7.98 16.85
CA GLY A 578 -0.25 -7.09 16.46
C GLY A 578 -0.89 -6.37 17.64
N THR A 579 -1.97 -5.63 17.37
CA THR A 579 -2.74 -4.87 18.37
C THR A 579 -4.10 -5.53 18.69
N GLY A 580 -4.30 -6.77 18.22
CA GLY A 580 -5.51 -7.55 18.45
C GLY A 580 -5.38 -8.50 19.64
N TRP A 581 -6.20 -9.54 19.65
CA TRP A 581 -6.24 -10.54 20.73
C TRP A 581 -4.86 -11.18 21.05
N ASP A 582 -4.10 -11.58 20.02
CA ASP A 582 -2.79 -12.18 20.19
C ASP A 582 -1.77 -11.22 20.80
N GLY A 583 -1.89 -9.92 20.47
CA GLY A 583 -1.10 -8.86 21.09
C GLY A 583 -1.40 -8.73 22.58
N VAL A 584 -2.68 -8.74 22.95
CA VAL A 584 -3.11 -8.70 24.36
C VAL A 584 -2.62 -9.92 25.13
N LEU A 585 -2.72 -11.13 24.56
CA LEU A 585 -2.21 -12.34 25.19
C LEU A 585 -0.71 -12.25 25.44
N HIS A 586 0.05 -11.72 24.47
CA HIS A 586 1.49 -11.54 24.59
C HIS A 586 1.84 -10.54 25.70
N GLU A 587 1.17 -9.38 25.74
CA GLU A 587 1.37 -8.39 26.81
C GLU A 587 0.98 -8.94 28.18
N HIS A 588 -0.13 -9.68 28.28
CA HIS A 588 -0.53 -10.33 29.53
C HIS A 588 0.52 -11.32 30.04
N GLN A 589 1.13 -12.11 29.14
CA GLN A 589 2.23 -13.02 29.49
C GLN A 589 3.46 -12.24 30.01
N GLN A 590 3.80 -11.11 29.39
CA GLN A 590 4.89 -10.26 29.88
C GLN A 590 4.57 -9.67 31.26
N GLU A 591 3.32 -9.24 31.48
CA GLU A 591 2.88 -8.67 32.75
C GLU A 591 2.69 -9.72 33.85
N ALA A 592 2.50 -10.99 33.52
CA ALA A 592 2.37 -12.07 34.48
C ALA A 592 3.60 -12.21 35.40
N ALA A 593 4.78 -11.75 34.95
CA ALA A 593 5.97 -11.68 35.78
C ALA A 593 5.92 -10.59 36.88
N ARG A 594 4.99 -9.63 36.79
CA ARG A 594 4.81 -8.55 37.76
C ARG A 594 3.84 -8.97 38.86
N ALA A 595 3.90 -8.33 40.03
CA ALA A 595 2.87 -8.49 41.07
C ALA A 595 1.49 -8.01 40.55
N PRO A 596 0.37 -8.63 40.96
CA PRO A 596 -0.97 -8.28 40.47
C PRO A 596 -1.30 -6.78 40.54
N GLU A 597 -0.93 -6.09 41.61
CA GLU A 597 -1.19 -4.65 41.75
C GLU A 597 -0.35 -3.76 40.80
N LYS A 598 0.67 -4.32 40.15
CA LYS A 598 1.52 -3.63 39.15
C LYS A 598 1.13 -3.96 37.71
N ARG A 599 0.17 -4.86 37.50
CA ARG A 599 -0.29 -5.26 36.15
C ARG A 599 -1.34 -4.27 35.66
N TYR A 600 -1.26 -3.91 34.39
CA TYR A 600 -2.36 -3.24 33.72
C TYR A 600 -3.38 -4.27 33.22
N ILE A 601 -2.93 -5.37 32.63
CA ILE A 601 -3.76 -6.49 32.17
C ILE A 601 -3.83 -7.54 33.29
N GLN A 602 -4.94 -7.52 34.02
CA GLN A 602 -5.16 -8.39 35.17
C GLN A 602 -5.46 -9.83 34.75
N THR A 603 -6.32 -9.99 33.74
CA THR A 603 -6.78 -11.30 33.26
C THR A 603 -7.15 -11.25 31.79
N VAL A 604 -6.88 -12.36 31.09
CA VAL A 604 -7.35 -12.60 29.72
C VAL A 604 -8.01 -13.98 29.69
N THR A 605 -9.31 -14.04 29.39
CA THR A 605 -10.09 -15.29 29.41
C THR A 605 -10.86 -15.48 28.11
N THR A 606 -10.89 -16.72 27.62
CA THR A 606 -11.74 -17.14 26.50
C THR A 606 -12.71 -18.21 26.99
N LYS A 607 -14.01 -18.04 26.74
CA LYS A 607 -15.05 -19.03 27.04
C LYS A 607 -15.96 -19.20 25.82
N GLY A 608 -15.71 -20.25 25.03
CA GLY A 608 -16.32 -20.40 23.71
C GLY A 608 -15.91 -19.23 22.80
N ASP A 609 -16.90 -18.57 22.20
CA ASP A 609 -16.68 -17.40 21.34
C ASP A 609 -16.50 -16.08 22.12
N ILE A 610 -16.66 -16.10 23.45
CA ILE A 610 -16.56 -14.91 24.29
C ILE A 610 -15.11 -14.70 24.74
N LYS A 611 -14.58 -13.51 24.44
CA LYS A 611 -13.24 -13.06 24.80
C LYS A 611 -13.36 -11.90 25.79
N ILE A 612 -12.76 -12.04 26.97
CA ILE A 612 -12.79 -11.03 28.04
C ILE A 612 -11.35 -10.66 28.42
N ILE A 613 -11.10 -9.36 28.48
CA ILE A 613 -9.87 -8.77 28.99
C ILE A 613 -10.26 -7.92 30.19
N VAL A 614 -9.61 -8.13 31.33
CA VAL A 614 -9.78 -7.28 32.51
C VAL A 614 -8.53 -6.43 32.64
N THR A 615 -8.69 -5.11 32.51
CA THR A 615 -7.62 -4.13 32.69
C THR A 615 -7.88 -3.25 33.90
N MET A 616 -6.84 -2.91 34.65
CA MET A 616 -6.90 -1.98 35.79
C MET A 616 -5.66 -1.10 35.79
N LEU A 617 -5.80 0.21 36.04
CA LEU A 617 -4.64 1.06 36.28
C LEU A 617 -3.92 0.57 37.55
N PRO A 618 -2.58 0.37 37.54
CA PRO A 618 -1.85 -0.14 38.71
C PRO A 618 -2.10 0.64 40.01
N SER A 619 -2.24 1.96 39.91
CA SER A 619 -2.54 2.83 41.06
C SER A 619 -3.88 2.53 41.72
N LEU A 620 -4.85 2.01 40.95
CA LEU A 620 -6.19 1.64 41.39
C LEU A 620 -6.30 0.15 41.73
N ALA A 621 -5.55 -0.72 41.04
CA ALA A 621 -5.57 -2.17 41.24
C ALA A 621 -5.30 -2.54 42.71
N LYS A 622 -4.31 -1.89 43.34
CA LYS A 622 -3.99 -2.08 44.77
C LYS A 622 -5.14 -1.76 45.74
N ARG A 623 -6.10 -0.92 45.30
CA ARG A 623 -7.26 -0.46 46.08
C ARG A 623 -8.52 -1.25 45.75
N PHE A 624 -8.47 -2.12 44.74
CA PHE A 624 -9.65 -2.85 44.29
C PHE A 624 -10.22 -3.75 45.40
N HIS A 625 -9.35 -4.40 46.18
CA HIS A 625 -9.74 -5.25 47.30
C HIS A 625 -10.37 -4.48 48.49
N SER A 626 -10.13 -3.17 48.59
CA SER A 626 -10.74 -2.32 49.62
C SER A 626 -12.03 -1.65 49.15
N ALA A 627 -12.48 -1.90 47.92
CA ALA A 627 -13.73 -1.36 47.42
C ALA A 627 -14.91 -1.90 48.22
N LEU A 628 -15.73 -1.00 48.76
CA LEU A 628 -16.96 -1.39 49.44
C LEU A 628 -18.11 -1.67 48.45
N TRP A 629 -18.04 -1.04 47.27
CA TRP A 629 -19.08 -1.08 46.26
C TRP A 629 -18.45 -1.08 44.86
N LEU A 630 -19.05 -1.85 43.96
CA LEU A 630 -18.77 -1.81 42.53
C LEU A 630 -20.00 -1.23 41.82
N ALA A 631 -19.78 -0.29 40.92
CA ALA A 631 -20.77 0.21 39.98
C ALA A 631 -20.31 -0.17 38.57
N ILE A 632 -21.10 -1.00 37.89
CA ILE A 632 -20.80 -1.43 36.53
C ILE A 632 -21.66 -0.61 35.58
N ASP A 633 -21.01 0.13 34.69
CA ASP A 633 -21.69 0.82 33.60
C ASP A 633 -21.67 -0.09 32.36
N PHE A 634 -22.81 -0.71 32.06
CA PHE A 634 -22.96 -1.58 30.89
C PHE A 634 -23.12 -0.81 29.58
N THR A 635 -23.09 0.53 29.60
CA THR A 635 -23.01 1.30 28.36
C THR A 635 -21.60 1.18 27.78
N PHE A 636 -21.51 0.65 26.56
CA PHE A 636 -20.22 0.52 25.88
C PHE A 636 -19.59 1.91 25.70
N LYS A 637 -18.41 2.11 26.29
CA LYS A 637 -17.66 3.35 26.18
C LYS A 637 -16.98 3.46 24.84
N ARG A 638 -16.50 2.33 24.31
CA ARG A 638 -15.87 2.23 23.00
C ARG A 638 -16.22 0.90 22.33
N VAL A 639 -16.42 0.98 21.02
CA VAL A 639 -16.50 -0.18 20.14
C VAL A 639 -15.33 -0.05 19.18
N LEU A 640 -14.31 -0.91 19.32
CA LEU A 640 -13.13 -0.88 18.48
C LEU A 640 -12.89 -2.27 17.86
N GLY A 641 -13.25 -2.41 16.58
CA GLY A 641 -13.21 -3.69 15.90
C GLY A 641 -14.21 -4.67 16.52
N ASP A 642 -13.72 -5.86 16.90
CA ASP A 642 -14.52 -6.95 17.45
C ASP A 642 -14.64 -6.90 18.98
N MET A 643 -14.09 -5.88 19.63
CA MET A 643 -14.06 -5.74 21.08
C MET A 643 -14.90 -4.54 21.55
N ASN A 644 -15.69 -4.79 22.59
CA ASN A 644 -16.47 -3.77 23.27
C ASN A 644 -15.81 -3.46 24.63
N GLU A 645 -15.64 -2.17 24.91
CA GLU A 645 -15.10 -1.69 26.18
C GLU A 645 -16.24 -1.16 27.06
N TRP A 646 -16.27 -1.60 28.31
CA TRP A 646 -17.13 -1.04 29.36
C TRP A 646 -16.31 -0.84 30.63
N GLU A 647 -16.75 0.08 31.48
CA GLU A 647 -16.01 0.49 32.67
C GLU A 647 -16.67 -0.04 33.94
N ILE A 648 -15.83 -0.40 34.91
CA ILE A 648 -16.24 -0.73 36.28
C ILE A 648 -15.64 0.33 37.19
N VAL A 649 -16.49 1.02 37.93
CA VAL A 649 -16.09 2.05 38.90
C VAL A 649 -16.21 1.47 40.30
N THR A 650 -15.22 1.73 41.14
CA THR A 650 -15.22 1.31 42.54
C THR A 650 -15.37 2.51 43.47
N PHE A 651 -16.05 2.32 44.60
CA PHE A 651 -16.05 3.29 45.68
C PHE A 651 -14.94 2.95 46.68
N ASP A 652 -13.86 3.74 46.67
CA ASP A 652 -12.78 3.66 47.66
C ASP A 652 -13.04 4.72 48.75
N PRO A 653 -13.35 4.31 50.00
CA PRO A 653 -13.58 5.24 51.11
C PRO A 653 -12.40 6.17 51.41
N LEU A 654 -11.17 5.82 51.02
CA LEU A 654 -9.99 6.65 51.24
C LEU A 654 -9.81 7.74 50.19
N VAL A 655 -10.43 7.59 49.01
CA VAL A 655 -10.28 8.52 47.87
C VAL A 655 -11.57 9.33 47.66
N ASN A 656 -12.72 8.73 47.92
CA ASN A 656 -14.03 9.30 47.60
C ASN A 656 -14.71 9.97 48.80
N GLN A 657 -13.96 10.28 49.87
CA GLN A 657 -14.45 11.17 50.93
C GLN A 657 -14.69 12.56 50.34
N ARG A 658 -15.95 12.98 50.29
CA ARG A 658 -16.28 14.39 50.13
C ARG A 658 -15.83 15.09 51.41
N THR A 659 -14.89 16.02 51.27
CA THR A 659 -14.66 17.04 52.30
C THR A 659 -15.86 17.98 52.34
#